data_AF-A0A0U9HBK4-F1
#
_entry.id   AF-A0A0U9HBK4-F1
#
_cell.length_a   1.000
_cell.length_b   1.000
_cell.length_c   1.000
_cell.angle_alpha   90.00
_cell.angle_beta   90.00
_cell.angle_gamma   90.00
#
_symmetry.space_group_name_H-M   'P 1'
#
loop_
_entity.id
_entity.type
_entity.pdbx_description
1 polymer ?
#
loop_
_entity_poly.entity_id
_entity_poly.type
_entity_poly.pdbx_seq_one_letter_code
_entity_poly.pdbx_strand_id
1 'polypeptide(L)'
;MKNKIIALAVMVAFVFSILPVKYVYAANKPLFPFNVGEITVNCRGQRPINDEDRPVIRRDENGRLTRLTLCEQSTYQDKLPNHYYYRTVGYIMALLKEPNVKDESIITSSYYDNNTLRLEENRRMRELIKETPGYDFGKPYVTSYTFSRQFFDNLSGKDVVDKADWLLRIGLVQFYKTDSEGNEGPALGSMYAVHEDIFKDVTLAMQDMIAYGFVVDGAFYPYIDDFVTRTKYINLHTGEELPVFKFKQVDIVEDEEGNIVDVNISDAELKDNKILIKPYEGATMKEWVLVKNPPEPISNNITWKDASNLPGKVQAGGPKETPEITYLASHTVFVRYTLGDNDVDQPGGQIGGSEQDIKGDLVLSEKRITKVFNLSQLGPLPNLKFTYPTAGEHMHIDADGNVYYVERSKPIDNIYKYIIEHSNNLNNLAVAIKGDRFTTRFNGTNIKAGTAKWSGGSDTVTPNLYFMVWRGKDMPTLASYKEPANHPLLALGLKRGHVPQNDRNSAGGYQDSLTSDSNPLVLDKSSNGDYSTTFACLQCGNSKTQTHSIRNKAAYKATIGVQSFIGSPNTGNAVPADSTGGFTARGVTFNKAAGFAIPHSTMIKFYPYVQMGYDIFNESGDNAGYTTMGVNVLAQHVSAIKVNDYVEVGWYNPNPSTSLIINSNQWSTYVRAVEAFGKNSVLPGGALYSLTTGNSPTKVGIRTWQVYVPDDLRQYLVEGREFSYDRALKADNDFAAQVKNTLDTLDVVQYVSNNPKADNAFGGVEILAKGGQNVYGNTTSSYDKYWLKRGTPQNSNYANEADLDVLDEDKAVTYYRVRADVNGNVYIEKSTNGSSWTTLDKLSKTEGVGALTNAEAKGLDERTKIITNFVLALDRNKGNDPSVSNGPGWYNEAWDGIYVMRVDRVFTIGFGSPKVRSVALDPKLTPPSASMGDIFTRYYLSQFKVNEKSYIRANKPNGYVGTFNGRDVILPNMDYMFVSRKFYIPNANVMDQKY
;
A
#
# COMPACT_ATOMS: atom_id res chain seq x y z
N MET A 1 -6.66 22.39 -84.98
CA MET A 1 -5.55 22.77 -84.06
C MET A 1 -6.05 23.32 -82.70
N LYS A 2 -7.20 22.84 -82.19
CA LYS A 2 -7.81 23.33 -80.93
C LYS A 2 -7.61 22.40 -79.71
N ASN A 3 -6.99 21.23 -79.89
CA ASN A 3 -6.79 20.26 -78.80
C ASN A 3 -5.40 20.33 -78.12
N LYS A 4 -4.52 21.24 -78.54
CA LYS A 4 -3.20 21.44 -77.88
C LYS A 4 -3.17 22.57 -76.85
N ILE A 5 -4.14 23.47 -76.85
CA ILE A 5 -4.19 24.60 -75.90
C ILE A 5 -4.90 24.21 -74.59
N ILE A 6 -5.89 23.31 -74.65
CA ILE A 6 -6.56 22.81 -73.43
C ILE A 6 -5.67 21.82 -72.67
N ALA A 7 -4.86 21.01 -73.38
CA ALA A 7 -3.89 20.13 -72.73
C ALA A 7 -2.78 20.88 -71.98
N LEU A 8 -2.38 22.08 -72.45
CA LEU A 8 -1.41 22.91 -71.76
C LEU A 8 -2.04 23.64 -70.56
N ALA A 9 -3.30 24.07 -70.66
CA ALA A 9 -4.01 24.66 -69.52
C ALA A 9 -4.30 23.64 -68.40
N VAL A 10 -4.60 22.38 -68.77
CA VAL A 10 -4.80 21.31 -67.79
C VAL A 10 -3.47 20.80 -67.22
N MET A 11 -2.37 20.77 -67.99
CA MET A 11 -1.05 20.46 -67.42
C MET A 11 -0.52 21.56 -66.49
N VAL A 12 -0.76 22.84 -66.78
CA VAL A 12 -0.40 23.92 -65.85
C VAL A 12 -1.28 23.86 -64.59
N ALA A 13 -2.57 23.52 -64.71
CA ALA A 13 -3.43 23.32 -63.54
C ALA A 13 -3.05 22.07 -62.71
N PHE A 14 -2.56 20.99 -63.33
CA PHE A 14 -2.11 19.79 -62.63
C PHE A 14 -0.71 19.94 -62.00
N VAL A 15 0.16 20.77 -62.58
CA VAL A 15 1.45 21.14 -61.96
C VAL A 15 1.26 22.09 -60.78
N PHE A 16 0.18 22.88 -60.73
CA PHE A 16 -0.20 23.67 -59.55
C PHE A 16 -1.04 22.91 -58.50
N SER A 17 -1.49 21.67 -58.77
CA SER A 17 -2.21 20.83 -57.77
C SER A 17 -1.36 19.71 -57.14
N ILE A 18 -0.08 19.57 -57.54
CA ILE A 18 0.90 18.65 -56.93
C ILE A 18 2.03 19.42 -56.21
N LEU A 19 1.98 20.74 -56.25
CA LEU A 19 2.73 21.57 -55.31
C LEU A 19 1.82 21.82 -54.11
N PRO A 20 2.20 21.43 -52.87
CA PRO A 20 1.63 22.09 -51.72
C PRO A 20 1.85 23.57 -51.98
N VAL A 21 0.77 24.34 -52.05
CA VAL A 21 0.80 25.78 -51.90
C VAL A 21 1.42 26.01 -50.52
N LYS A 22 2.76 26.03 -50.50
CA LYS A 22 3.54 26.63 -49.45
C LYS A 22 3.00 28.05 -49.39
N TYR A 23 2.32 28.33 -48.28
CA TYR A 23 2.18 29.65 -47.75
C TYR A 23 3.51 30.39 -47.96
N VAL A 24 3.54 31.27 -48.95
CA VAL A 24 4.63 32.22 -49.14
C VAL A 24 4.12 33.52 -48.51
N TYR A 25 4.87 33.95 -47.48
CA TYR A 25 4.70 35.12 -46.61
C TYR A 25 3.82 34.98 -45.37
N ALA A 26 4.22 34.09 -44.47
CA ALA A 26 5.10 34.59 -43.40
C ALA A 26 6.50 34.09 -43.76
N ALA A 27 7.51 34.97 -43.81
CA ALA A 27 8.88 34.54 -44.04
C ALA A 27 9.18 33.34 -43.13
N ASN A 28 9.53 32.17 -43.72
CA ASN A 28 9.92 30.97 -42.98
C ASN A 28 11.11 31.36 -42.10
N LYS A 29 10.82 31.81 -40.87
CA LYS A 29 11.83 31.99 -39.86
C LYS A 29 12.50 30.62 -39.75
N PRO A 30 13.83 30.53 -39.89
CA PRO A 30 14.51 29.25 -39.77
C PRO A 30 14.05 28.60 -38.45
N LEU A 31 13.77 27.29 -38.47
CA LEU A 31 13.34 26.56 -37.26
C LEU A 31 14.33 26.83 -36.12
N PHE A 32 15.63 26.87 -36.47
CA PHE A 32 16.74 27.30 -35.64
C PHE A 32 17.75 28.14 -36.44
N PRO A 33 18.43 29.12 -35.83
CA PRO A 33 18.23 29.56 -34.45
C PRO A 33 16.93 30.36 -34.29
N PHE A 34 16.31 30.31 -33.11
CA PHE A 34 15.15 31.11 -32.76
C PHE A 34 15.32 31.80 -31.41
N ASN A 35 14.56 32.87 -31.17
CA ASN A 35 14.63 33.63 -29.92
C ASN A 35 13.35 33.49 -29.10
N VAL A 36 13.49 33.35 -27.78
CA VAL A 36 12.42 33.51 -26.79
C VAL A 36 12.89 34.50 -25.75
N GLY A 37 12.33 35.70 -25.79
CA GLY A 37 12.85 36.85 -25.06
C GLY A 37 14.33 37.08 -25.40
N GLU A 38 15.16 37.02 -24.36
CA GLU A 38 16.59 37.31 -24.40
C GLU A 38 17.49 36.07 -24.60
N ILE A 39 16.89 34.93 -24.96
CA ILE A 39 17.59 33.66 -25.20
C ILE A 39 17.47 33.27 -26.66
N THR A 40 18.61 33.01 -27.31
CA THR A 40 18.68 32.41 -28.65
C THR A 40 18.96 30.91 -28.55
N VAL A 41 18.04 30.09 -29.05
CA VAL A 41 18.17 28.63 -29.09
C VAL A 41 18.59 28.18 -30.49
N ASN A 42 19.58 27.29 -30.58
CA ASN A 42 20.01 26.65 -31.83
C ASN A 42 20.09 25.13 -31.68
N CYS A 43 19.82 24.37 -32.74
CA CYS A 43 20.03 22.92 -32.77
C CYS A 43 21.43 22.64 -33.35
N ARG A 44 22.28 21.93 -32.60
CA ARG A 44 23.63 21.51 -33.03
C ARG A 44 23.65 20.12 -33.66
N GLY A 45 22.52 19.41 -33.59
CA GLY A 45 22.25 18.19 -34.34
C GLY A 45 22.03 16.94 -33.49
N GLN A 46 21.69 15.84 -34.16
CA GLN A 46 21.44 14.53 -33.55
C GLN A 46 22.77 13.84 -33.18
N ARG A 47 23.25 14.07 -31.98
CA ARG A 47 24.41 13.39 -31.38
C ARG A 47 24.39 13.57 -29.86
N PRO A 48 25.15 12.75 -29.11
CA PRO A 48 25.43 13.06 -27.71
C PRO A 48 26.25 14.35 -27.57
N ILE A 49 26.15 14.99 -26.42
CA ILE A 49 27.02 16.10 -26.03
C ILE A 49 28.47 15.63 -25.96
N ASN A 50 29.42 16.46 -26.40
CA ASN A 50 30.84 16.14 -26.39
C ASN A 50 31.69 17.35 -25.96
N ASP A 51 33.02 17.22 -26.00
CA ASP A 51 33.94 18.28 -25.59
C ASP A 51 33.84 19.57 -26.42
N GLU A 52 33.26 19.52 -27.62
CA GLU A 52 33.07 20.70 -28.49
C GLU A 52 31.84 21.54 -28.08
N ASP A 53 31.03 21.04 -27.14
CA ASP A 53 29.80 21.68 -26.66
C ASP A 53 29.96 22.39 -25.32
N ARG A 54 31.21 22.62 -24.88
CA ARG A 54 31.53 23.38 -23.67
C ARG A 54 30.92 24.79 -23.72
N PRO A 55 30.63 25.41 -22.56
CA PRO A 55 30.11 26.76 -22.49
C PRO A 55 30.98 27.76 -23.26
N VAL A 56 30.34 28.59 -24.08
CA VAL A 56 31.01 29.62 -24.86
C VAL A 56 30.63 30.99 -24.33
N ILE A 57 31.66 31.80 -24.04
CA ILE A 57 31.49 33.10 -23.39
C ILE A 57 31.95 34.19 -24.35
N ARG A 58 31.16 35.26 -24.44
CA ARG A 58 31.55 36.48 -25.16
C ARG A 58 31.49 37.68 -24.24
N ARG A 59 32.54 38.49 -24.29
CA ARG A 59 32.68 39.74 -23.54
C ARG A 59 32.91 40.90 -24.49
N ASP A 60 32.54 42.10 -24.07
CA ASP A 60 32.84 43.33 -24.80
C ASP A 60 34.29 43.80 -24.56
N GLU A 61 34.67 44.90 -25.20
CA GLU A 61 35.99 45.51 -25.09
C GLU A 61 36.35 45.96 -23.66
N ASN A 62 35.36 46.15 -22.79
CA ASN A 62 35.53 46.51 -21.38
C ASN A 62 35.49 45.28 -20.46
N GLY A 63 35.48 44.08 -21.02
CA GLY A 63 35.46 42.81 -20.29
C GLY A 63 34.11 42.46 -19.68
N ARG A 64 33.00 43.09 -20.05
CA ARG A 64 31.66 42.79 -19.53
C ARG A 64 31.01 41.63 -20.26
N LEU A 65 30.22 40.80 -19.56
CA LEU A 65 29.54 39.67 -20.19
C LEU A 65 28.49 40.17 -21.19
N THR A 66 28.61 39.75 -22.46
CA THR A 66 27.64 40.08 -23.51
C THR A 66 26.76 38.89 -23.89
N ARG A 67 27.34 37.68 -23.93
CA ARG A 67 26.61 36.44 -24.22
C ARG A 67 27.24 35.25 -23.51
N LEU A 68 26.39 34.33 -23.04
CA LEU A 68 26.76 33.01 -22.57
C LEU A 68 25.99 31.96 -23.39
N THR A 69 26.69 31.05 -24.05
CA THR A 69 26.08 29.93 -24.76
C THR A 69 26.33 28.64 -24.00
N LEU A 70 25.25 27.97 -23.58
CA LEU A 70 25.28 26.67 -22.92
C LEU A 70 24.69 25.62 -23.86
N CYS A 71 25.22 24.41 -23.85
CA CYS A 71 24.67 23.30 -24.61
C CYS A 71 24.03 22.27 -23.68
N GLU A 72 22.90 21.72 -24.10
CA GLU A 72 22.24 20.63 -23.41
C GLU A 72 21.94 19.50 -24.37
N GLN A 73 21.87 18.31 -23.80
CA GLN A 73 21.34 17.14 -24.48
C GLN A 73 19.87 16.96 -24.12
N SER A 74 19.01 16.71 -25.11
CA SER A 74 17.61 16.35 -24.88
C SER A 74 17.18 15.24 -25.83
N THR A 75 16.23 14.42 -25.39
CA THR A 75 15.63 13.37 -26.21
C THR A 75 14.17 13.71 -26.48
N TYR A 76 13.79 13.76 -27.76
CA TYR A 76 12.44 14.09 -28.19
C TYR A 76 11.75 12.81 -28.66
N GLN A 77 10.56 12.52 -28.13
CA GLN A 77 9.78 11.33 -28.49
C GLN A 77 8.29 11.67 -28.61
N ASP A 78 7.58 10.95 -29.47
CA ASP A 78 6.12 10.99 -29.48
C ASP A 78 5.54 10.42 -28.19
N LYS A 79 4.46 11.05 -27.70
CA LYS A 79 3.82 10.64 -26.46
C LYS A 79 3.17 9.28 -26.68
N LEU A 80 3.64 8.30 -25.93
CA LEU A 80 3.11 6.95 -25.85
C LEU A 80 2.10 6.90 -24.70
N PRO A 81 0.97 6.19 -24.85
CA PRO A 81 0.04 5.98 -23.73
C PRO A 81 0.69 5.27 -22.55
N ASN A 82 0.29 5.62 -21.32
CA ASN A 82 0.76 4.99 -20.07
C ASN A 82 2.28 5.05 -19.82
N HIS A 83 2.99 6.01 -20.42
CA HIS A 83 4.45 6.11 -20.36
C HIS A 83 4.91 7.25 -19.45
N TYR A 84 6.06 7.07 -18.80
CA TYR A 84 6.65 8.08 -17.93
C TYR A 84 7.56 9.00 -18.74
N TYR A 85 7.48 10.29 -18.44
CA TYR A 85 8.28 11.32 -19.05
C TYR A 85 8.81 12.26 -17.98
N TYR A 86 9.88 12.96 -18.32
CA TYR A 86 10.39 14.06 -17.52
C TYR A 86 10.58 15.29 -18.40
N ARG A 87 10.53 16.46 -17.78
CA ARG A 87 10.78 17.74 -18.46
C ARG A 87 11.41 18.75 -17.51
N THR A 88 12.31 19.57 -18.02
CA THR A 88 12.85 20.69 -17.22
C THR A 88 11.85 21.84 -17.19
N VAL A 89 11.25 22.09 -16.04
CA VAL A 89 10.22 23.12 -15.86
C VAL A 89 10.79 24.49 -15.53
N GLY A 90 11.99 24.53 -14.96
CA GLY A 90 12.66 25.78 -14.61
C GLY A 90 14.12 25.56 -14.26
N TYR A 91 14.81 26.66 -14.01
CA TYR A 91 16.17 26.67 -13.53
C TYR A 91 16.27 27.56 -12.30
N ILE A 92 16.88 27.05 -11.24
CA ILE A 92 17.45 27.93 -10.21
C ILE A 92 18.79 28.39 -10.75
N MET A 93 18.94 29.70 -10.89
CA MET A 93 20.18 30.33 -11.34
C MET A 93 20.71 31.23 -10.23
N ALA A 94 21.95 31.01 -9.83
CA ALA A 94 22.63 31.85 -8.87
C ALA A 94 23.88 32.43 -9.50
N LEU A 95 24.00 33.75 -9.42
CA LEU A 95 25.20 34.47 -9.78
C LEU A 95 26.10 34.53 -8.56
N LEU A 96 27.30 34.00 -8.72
CA LEU A 96 28.22 33.78 -7.62
C LEU A 96 29.56 34.46 -7.90
N LYS A 97 30.22 34.91 -6.85
CA LYS A 97 31.64 35.26 -6.92
C LYS A 97 32.54 34.02 -6.99
N GLU A 98 32.06 32.88 -6.48
CA GLU A 98 32.83 31.63 -6.38
C GLU A 98 31.92 30.40 -6.58
N PRO A 99 32.43 29.24 -7.02
CA PRO A 99 31.61 28.05 -7.33
C PRO A 99 31.22 27.26 -6.06
N ASN A 100 30.53 27.92 -5.12
CA ASN A 100 29.98 27.35 -3.90
C ASN A 100 28.68 28.08 -3.49
N VAL A 101 27.84 27.45 -2.66
CA VAL A 101 26.55 28.02 -2.23
C VAL A 101 26.57 28.36 -0.75
N LYS A 102 27.28 29.42 -0.40
CA LYS A 102 27.24 30.05 0.92
C LYS A 102 26.66 31.44 0.78
N ASP A 103 25.95 31.95 1.79
CA ASP A 103 25.21 33.22 1.71
C ASP A 103 26.06 34.41 1.19
N GLU A 104 27.38 34.40 1.40
CA GLU A 104 28.31 35.47 0.98
C GLU A 104 28.82 35.34 -0.47
N SER A 105 28.84 34.13 -1.03
CA SER A 105 29.25 33.90 -2.42
C SER A 105 28.14 34.25 -3.40
N ILE A 106 26.88 34.16 -2.94
CA ILE A 106 25.67 34.42 -3.71
C ILE A 106 25.48 35.94 -3.82
N ILE A 107 25.61 36.46 -5.03
CA ILE A 107 25.31 37.87 -5.33
C ILE A 107 23.80 38.03 -5.45
N THR A 108 23.17 37.10 -6.16
CA THR A 108 21.72 36.98 -6.28
C THR A 108 21.37 35.59 -6.79
N SER A 109 20.22 35.11 -6.37
CA SER A 109 19.61 33.88 -6.84
C SER A 109 18.22 34.19 -7.39
N SER A 110 17.89 33.58 -8.52
CA SER A 110 16.61 33.81 -9.19
C SER A 110 16.08 32.50 -9.75
N TYR A 111 14.76 32.34 -9.69
CA TYR A 111 14.09 31.27 -10.41
C TYR A 111 13.76 31.73 -11.83
N TYR A 112 14.21 30.97 -12.82
CA TYR A 112 13.83 31.15 -14.22
C TYR A 112 12.81 30.08 -14.63
N ASP A 113 11.58 30.50 -14.90
CA ASP A 113 10.56 29.63 -15.49
C ASP A 113 10.92 29.32 -16.96
N ASN A 114 11.20 28.05 -17.23
CA ASN A 114 11.63 27.57 -18.52
C ASN A 114 10.46 27.12 -19.41
N ASN A 115 9.21 27.18 -18.93
CA ASN A 115 8.06 26.61 -19.62
C ASN A 115 7.86 27.19 -21.02
N THR A 116 7.91 28.52 -21.16
CA THR A 116 7.71 29.19 -22.45
C THR A 116 8.80 28.81 -23.47
N LEU A 117 10.07 28.80 -23.05
CA LEU A 117 11.20 28.41 -23.89
C LEU A 117 11.08 26.95 -24.34
N ARG A 118 10.82 26.04 -23.38
CA ARG A 118 10.68 24.60 -23.59
C ARG A 118 9.54 24.27 -24.55
N LEU A 119 8.37 24.89 -24.40
CA LEU A 119 7.21 24.60 -25.26
C LEU A 119 7.52 24.97 -26.72
N GLU A 120 8.16 26.12 -26.94
CA GLU A 120 8.52 26.57 -28.29
C GLU A 120 9.67 25.75 -28.88
N GLU A 121 10.68 25.37 -28.08
CA GLU A 121 11.75 24.45 -28.50
C GLU A 121 11.19 23.08 -28.88
N ASN A 122 10.33 22.48 -28.04
CA ASN A 122 9.77 21.15 -28.28
C ASN A 122 8.95 21.13 -29.58
N ARG A 123 8.15 22.18 -29.81
CA ARG A 123 7.39 22.34 -31.06
C ARG A 123 8.33 22.38 -32.28
N ARG A 124 9.36 23.22 -32.25
CA ARG A 124 10.31 23.39 -33.36
C ARG A 124 11.21 22.19 -33.59
N MET A 125 11.66 21.51 -32.52
CA MET A 125 12.45 20.28 -32.63
C MET A 125 11.63 19.16 -33.27
N ARG A 126 10.35 19.00 -32.90
CA ARG A 126 9.47 18.01 -33.54
C ARG A 126 9.28 18.29 -35.03
N GLU A 127 9.14 19.55 -35.40
CA GLU A 127 9.08 19.98 -36.81
C GLU A 127 10.42 19.68 -37.52
N LEU A 128 11.56 20.02 -36.90
CA LEU A 128 12.90 19.79 -37.46
C LEU A 128 13.19 18.29 -37.69
N ILE A 129 12.85 17.43 -36.74
CA ILE A 129 13.04 15.97 -36.82
C ILE A 129 12.21 15.39 -37.97
N LYS A 130 10.97 15.87 -38.15
CA LYS A 130 10.10 15.41 -39.25
C LYS A 130 10.58 15.88 -40.62
N GLU A 131 11.20 17.06 -40.70
CA GLU A 131 11.62 17.68 -41.96
C GLU A 131 13.06 17.36 -42.37
N THR A 132 13.89 16.83 -41.47
CA THR A 132 15.33 16.58 -41.71
C THR A 132 15.62 15.09 -41.90
N PRO A 133 16.02 14.63 -43.11
CA PRO A 133 16.39 13.24 -43.34
C PRO A 133 17.57 12.78 -42.44
N GLY A 134 17.40 11.64 -41.76
CA GLY A 134 18.41 11.07 -40.85
C GLY A 134 18.27 11.50 -39.39
N TYR A 135 17.27 12.31 -39.07
CA TYR A 135 16.89 12.64 -37.69
C TYR A 135 15.72 11.75 -37.26
N ASP A 136 15.83 11.12 -36.09
CA ASP A 136 14.88 10.17 -35.53
C ASP A 136 14.42 10.60 -34.13
N PHE A 137 13.15 10.33 -33.81
CA PHE A 137 12.65 10.39 -32.44
C PHE A 137 13.34 9.36 -31.55
N GLY A 138 13.52 9.69 -30.27
CA GLY A 138 14.18 8.83 -29.29
C GLY A 138 15.73 8.83 -29.36
N LYS A 139 16.33 9.70 -30.18
CA LYS A 139 17.78 9.93 -30.24
C LYS A 139 18.19 11.18 -29.44
N PRO A 140 19.45 11.27 -28.96
CA PRO A 140 19.95 12.47 -28.29
C PRO A 140 20.19 13.60 -29.30
N TYR A 141 19.76 14.80 -28.93
CA TYR A 141 19.99 16.03 -29.67
C TYR A 141 20.71 17.04 -28.79
N VAL A 142 21.70 17.72 -29.34
CA VAL A 142 22.35 18.85 -28.67
C VAL A 142 21.65 20.15 -29.09
N THR A 143 21.11 20.88 -28.11
CA THR A 143 20.59 22.23 -28.31
C THR A 143 21.44 23.23 -27.53
N SER A 144 21.72 24.38 -28.14
CA SER A 144 22.51 25.44 -27.52
C SER A 144 21.66 26.66 -27.22
N TYR A 145 21.74 27.15 -25.99
CA TYR A 145 21.01 28.29 -25.46
C TYR A 145 21.99 29.44 -25.25
N THR A 146 21.83 30.50 -26.02
CA THR A 146 22.65 31.72 -25.91
C THR A 146 21.87 32.79 -25.18
N PHE A 147 22.24 33.01 -23.92
CA PHE A 147 21.69 34.03 -23.05
C PHE A 147 22.35 35.38 -23.36
N SER A 148 21.56 36.41 -23.64
CA SER A 148 22.06 37.77 -23.84
C SER A 148 22.41 38.43 -22.50
N ARG A 149 23.15 39.54 -22.52
CA ARG A 149 23.33 40.40 -21.33
C ARG A 149 21.98 40.81 -20.73
N GLN A 150 21.05 41.25 -21.57
CA GLN A 150 19.73 41.69 -21.14
C GLN A 150 18.96 40.59 -20.40
N PHE A 151 19.18 39.31 -20.73
CA PHE A 151 18.61 38.19 -19.97
C PHE A 151 19.01 38.27 -18.50
N PHE A 152 20.31 38.39 -18.22
CA PHE A 152 20.81 38.45 -16.85
C PHE A 152 20.40 39.75 -16.14
N ASP A 153 20.39 40.89 -16.84
CA ASP A 153 19.93 42.15 -16.26
C ASP A 153 18.45 42.09 -15.85
N ASN A 154 17.62 41.40 -16.64
CA ASN A 154 16.21 41.20 -16.33
C ASN A 154 16.00 40.18 -15.20
N LEU A 155 16.78 39.10 -15.16
CA LEU A 155 16.63 38.02 -14.19
C LEU A 155 17.16 38.40 -12.80
N SER A 156 18.23 39.19 -12.77
CA SER A 156 19.08 39.38 -11.58
C SER A 156 19.34 40.84 -11.23
N GLY A 157 18.83 41.77 -12.03
CA GLY A 157 19.07 43.21 -11.88
C GLY A 157 20.22 43.72 -12.76
N LYS A 158 20.11 44.99 -13.17
CA LYS A 158 21.03 45.62 -14.11
C LYS A 158 22.48 45.63 -13.58
N ASP A 159 23.41 45.20 -14.42
CA ASP A 159 24.85 45.17 -14.16
C ASP A 159 25.28 44.25 -13.00
N VAL A 160 24.37 43.37 -12.54
CA VAL A 160 24.67 42.44 -11.44
C VAL A 160 25.55 41.28 -11.92
N VAL A 161 25.37 40.82 -13.17
CA VAL A 161 26.17 39.73 -13.76
C VAL A 161 27.66 40.08 -13.91
N ASP A 162 28.00 41.36 -14.08
CA ASP A 162 29.41 41.78 -14.16
C ASP A 162 30.12 41.73 -12.81
N LYS A 163 29.36 41.60 -11.72
CA LYS A 163 29.91 41.41 -10.37
C LYS A 163 30.16 39.93 -10.06
N ALA A 164 29.72 39.04 -10.94
CA ALA A 164 29.75 37.59 -10.78
C ALA A 164 30.84 36.96 -11.65
N ASP A 165 31.60 36.05 -11.06
CA ASP A 165 32.62 35.29 -11.76
C ASP A 165 32.10 33.89 -12.15
N TRP A 166 31.03 33.41 -11.51
CA TRP A 166 30.45 32.09 -11.69
C TRP A 166 28.93 32.13 -11.80
N LEU A 167 28.40 31.17 -12.55
CA LEU A 167 26.98 30.85 -12.61
C LEU A 167 26.79 29.44 -12.07
N LEU A 168 26.04 29.29 -11.00
CA LEU A 168 25.45 28.01 -10.64
C LEU A 168 24.09 27.90 -11.32
N ARG A 169 23.89 26.79 -12.02
CA ARG A 169 22.65 26.46 -12.68
C ARG A 169 22.18 25.10 -12.20
N ILE A 170 20.98 25.05 -11.63
CA ILE A 170 20.33 23.82 -11.19
C ILE A 170 19.05 23.63 -12.00
N GLY A 171 18.98 22.55 -12.78
CA GLY A 171 17.80 22.20 -13.56
C GLY A 171 16.71 21.59 -12.69
N LEU A 172 15.52 22.20 -12.70
CA LEU A 172 14.35 21.64 -12.00
C LEU A 172 13.53 20.78 -12.96
N VAL A 173 13.38 19.51 -12.60
CA VAL A 173 12.74 18.52 -13.46
C VAL A 173 11.40 18.10 -12.87
N GLN A 174 10.37 18.13 -13.70
CA GLN A 174 9.06 17.59 -13.38
C GLN A 174 8.87 16.24 -14.06
N PHE A 175 8.41 15.26 -13.28
CA PHE A 175 8.02 13.94 -13.77
C PHE A 175 6.50 13.90 -14.02
N TYR A 176 6.09 13.29 -15.12
CA TYR A 176 4.68 13.13 -15.46
C TYR A 176 4.46 11.80 -16.17
N LYS A 177 3.21 11.32 -16.14
CA LYS A 177 2.81 10.08 -16.82
C LYS A 177 1.68 10.38 -17.78
N THR A 178 1.73 9.84 -18.98
CA THR A 178 0.60 9.91 -19.89
C THR A 178 -0.47 8.89 -19.49
N ASP A 179 -1.75 9.23 -19.65
CA ASP A 179 -2.85 8.28 -19.49
C ASP A 179 -2.98 7.33 -20.71
N SER A 180 -4.03 6.51 -20.73
CA SER A 180 -4.32 5.58 -21.83
C SER A 180 -4.63 6.26 -23.17
N GLU A 181 -4.90 7.57 -23.16
CA GLU A 181 -5.23 8.38 -24.33
C GLU A 181 -4.05 9.27 -24.75
N GLY A 182 -2.95 9.25 -23.99
CA GLY A 182 -1.77 10.08 -24.24
C GLY A 182 -1.83 11.48 -23.59
N ASN A 183 -2.87 11.77 -22.79
CA ASN A 183 -2.97 13.03 -22.06
C ASN A 183 -2.02 13.03 -20.85
N GLU A 184 -1.47 14.19 -20.51
CA GLU A 184 -0.55 14.31 -19.37
C GLU A 184 -1.31 14.28 -18.04
N GLY A 185 -0.97 13.32 -17.18
CA GLY A 185 -1.39 13.28 -15.77
C GLY A 185 -0.18 13.35 -14.83
N PRO A 186 -0.38 13.72 -13.55
CA PRO A 186 0.68 13.67 -12.54
C PRO A 186 1.15 12.23 -12.35
N ALA A 187 2.48 12.01 -12.35
CA ALA A 187 3.03 10.74 -11.91
C ALA A 187 2.84 10.62 -10.38
N LEU A 188 2.48 9.42 -9.88
CA LEU A 188 2.25 9.11 -8.47
C LEU A 188 3.29 9.74 -7.52
N GLY A 189 2.80 10.35 -6.43
CA GLY A 189 3.61 10.88 -5.34
C GLY A 189 4.36 12.14 -5.74
N SER A 190 3.98 13.28 -5.16
CA SER A 190 4.86 14.44 -5.08
C SER A 190 6.11 14.07 -4.25
N MET A 191 7.09 13.45 -4.92
CA MET A 191 8.48 13.52 -4.50
C MET A 191 8.88 15.00 -4.50
N TYR A 192 9.89 15.38 -3.72
CA TYR A 192 10.45 16.75 -3.61
C TYR A 192 11.06 17.30 -4.93
N ALA A 193 10.42 17.10 -6.08
CA ALA A 193 10.56 17.95 -7.25
C ALA A 193 9.67 19.19 -7.04
N VAL A 194 10.17 20.05 -6.14
CA VAL A 194 9.84 21.48 -5.98
C VAL A 194 8.38 21.84 -6.30
N HIS A 195 7.49 21.60 -5.34
CA HIS A 195 6.16 22.24 -5.31
C HIS A 195 6.37 23.75 -5.44
N GLU A 196 5.54 24.44 -6.24
CA GLU A 196 5.56 25.92 -6.38
C GLU A 196 5.50 26.63 -5.01
N ASP A 197 5.00 25.94 -3.98
CA ASP A 197 4.88 26.43 -2.61
C ASP A 197 6.22 26.49 -1.82
N ILE A 198 7.32 25.91 -2.33
CA ILE A 198 8.65 25.92 -1.67
C ILE A 198 9.44 27.22 -1.94
N PHE A 199 9.09 28.01 -2.96
CA PHE A 199 9.85 29.23 -3.33
C PHE A 199 9.55 30.47 -2.48
N LYS A 200 9.45 30.33 -1.16
CA LYS A 200 9.51 31.52 -0.29
C LYS A 200 10.94 32.07 -0.20
N ASP A 201 11.96 31.23 -0.41
CA ASP A 201 13.37 31.63 -0.52
C ASP A 201 14.16 30.69 -1.46
N VAL A 202 14.60 31.21 -2.61
CA VAL A 202 15.35 30.47 -3.64
C VAL A 202 16.75 30.05 -3.14
N THR A 203 17.31 30.78 -2.17
CA THR A 203 18.64 30.56 -1.64
C THR A 203 18.69 29.35 -0.72
N LEU A 204 17.71 29.20 0.19
CA LEU A 204 17.60 28.04 1.08
C LEU A 204 17.36 26.73 0.31
N ALA A 205 16.48 26.76 -0.70
CA ALA A 205 16.22 25.58 -1.53
C ALA A 205 17.47 25.09 -2.28
N MET A 206 18.32 26.01 -2.74
CA MET A 206 19.58 25.69 -3.40
C MET A 206 20.60 25.07 -2.44
N GLN A 207 20.68 25.58 -1.20
CA GLN A 207 21.57 25.06 -0.16
C GLN A 207 21.20 23.64 0.26
N ASP A 208 19.91 23.36 0.47
CA ASP A 208 19.43 22.02 0.81
C ASP A 208 19.66 21.00 -0.31
N MET A 209 19.43 21.37 -1.58
CA MET A 209 19.64 20.46 -2.72
C MET A 209 21.12 20.06 -2.88
N ILE A 210 22.05 20.93 -2.51
CA ILE A 210 23.48 20.62 -2.54
C ILE A 210 23.88 19.81 -1.31
N ALA A 211 23.29 20.10 -0.15
CA ALA A 211 23.58 19.42 1.11
C ALA A 211 23.10 17.96 1.16
N TYR A 212 21.91 17.70 0.62
CA TYR A 212 21.28 16.37 0.65
C TYR A 212 21.37 15.62 -0.69
N GLY A 213 21.91 16.27 -1.73
CA GLY A 213 21.95 15.74 -3.09
C GLY A 213 20.59 15.68 -3.77
N PHE A 214 20.56 15.21 -5.02
CA PHE A 214 19.30 14.91 -5.69
C PHE A 214 18.66 13.64 -5.11
N VAL A 215 17.53 13.78 -4.42
CA VAL A 215 16.67 12.63 -4.08
C VAL A 215 15.85 12.30 -5.32
N VAL A 216 16.30 11.32 -6.08
CA VAL A 216 15.64 10.82 -7.30
C VAL A 216 14.95 9.50 -6.98
N ASP A 217 13.70 9.34 -7.39
CA ASP A 217 12.97 8.07 -7.27
C ASP A 217 13.72 6.98 -8.04
N GLY A 218 13.65 5.75 -7.53
CA GLY A 218 14.19 4.54 -8.13
C GLY A 218 13.99 4.46 -9.66
N ALA A 219 12.80 4.83 -10.13
CA ALA A 219 12.42 4.76 -11.54
C ALA A 219 13.17 5.74 -12.46
N PHE A 220 13.86 6.74 -11.90
CA PHE A 220 14.54 7.79 -12.66
C PHE A 220 16.05 7.87 -12.40
N TYR A 221 16.63 7.00 -11.57
CA TYR A 221 18.10 6.88 -11.40
C TYR A 221 18.88 6.73 -12.71
N PRO A 222 18.41 6.02 -13.76
CA PRO A 222 19.13 5.95 -15.03
C PRO A 222 19.34 7.30 -15.72
N TYR A 223 18.59 8.32 -15.32
CA TYR A 223 18.67 9.69 -15.83
C TYR A 223 19.46 10.62 -14.88
N ILE A 224 20.05 10.11 -13.79
CA ILE A 224 20.80 10.92 -12.81
C ILE A 224 21.99 11.63 -13.44
N ASP A 225 22.70 10.98 -14.37
CA ASP A 225 23.81 11.61 -15.07
C ASP A 225 23.30 12.73 -16.01
N ASP A 226 22.10 12.61 -16.62
CA ASP A 226 21.45 13.72 -17.35
C ASP A 226 21.10 14.87 -16.40
N PHE A 227 20.62 14.59 -15.19
CA PHE A 227 20.32 15.61 -14.17
C PHE A 227 21.58 16.30 -13.62
N VAL A 228 22.64 15.55 -13.37
CA VAL A 228 23.96 16.07 -12.97
C VAL A 228 24.55 16.91 -14.11
N THR A 229 24.34 16.54 -15.38
CA THR A 229 24.82 17.39 -16.49
C THR A 229 24.05 18.70 -16.64
N ARG A 230 22.80 18.78 -16.15
CA ARG A 230 22.01 20.01 -16.07
C ARG A 230 22.31 20.85 -14.83
N THR A 231 23.19 20.34 -13.96
CA THR A 231 23.52 20.93 -12.66
C THR A 231 25.02 21.13 -12.54
N LYS A 232 25.47 22.35 -12.85
CA LYS A 232 26.89 22.67 -13.02
C LYS A 232 27.20 24.06 -12.50
N TYR A 233 28.43 24.22 -12.03
CA TYR A 233 29.05 25.55 -11.95
C TYR A 233 29.70 25.87 -13.28
N ILE A 234 29.51 27.10 -13.73
CA ILE A 234 30.00 27.58 -15.02
C ILE A 234 30.78 28.86 -14.75
N ASN A 235 32.07 28.85 -15.06
CA ASN A 235 32.90 30.04 -14.92
C ASN A 235 32.52 31.05 -16.00
N LEU A 236 32.06 32.24 -15.61
CA LEU A 236 31.57 33.26 -16.54
C LEU A 236 32.68 33.97 -17.32
N HIS A 237 33.96 33.68 -17.04
CA HIS A 237 35.11 34.23 -17.77
C HIS A 237 35.73 33.21 -18.73
N THR A 238 35.85 31.95 -18.32
CA THR A 238 36.58 30.91 -19.06
C THR A 238 35.68 29.89 -19.75
N GLY A 239 34.42 29.74 -19.31
CA GLY A 239 33.51 28.68 -19.77
C GLY A 239 33.81 27.31 -19.17
N GLU A 240 34.71 27.22 -18.19
CA GLU A 240 34.97 25.99 -17.45
C GLU A 240 33.73 25.50 -16.70
N GLU A 241 33.47 24.19 -16.80
CA GLU A 241 32.39 23.52 -16.09
C GLU A 241 32.93 22.67 -14.95
N LEU A 242 32.29 22.78 -13.78
CA LEU A 242 32.51 21.86 -12.66
C LEU A 242 31.21 21.09 -12.39
N PRO A 243 31.25 19.74 -12.35
CA PRO A 243 30.07 18.97 -11.98
C PRO A 243 29.70 19.20 -10.52
N VAL A 244 28.42 19.02 -10.18
CA VAL A 244 27.95 19.27 -8.82
C VAL A 244 27.93 17.98 -7.97
N PHE A 245 28.12 16.74 -8.52
CA PHE A 245 28.08 15.48 -7.72
C PHE A 245 29.00 14.23 -8.10
N LYS A 246 29.65 13.48 -7.12
CA LYS A 246 30.13 12.01 -7.03
C LYS A 246 31.52 11.70 -6.33
N PHE A 247 31.65 10.65 -5.45
CA PHE A 247 32.92 10.13 -4.81
C PHE A 247 32.99 8.62 -4.50
N LYS A 248 34.17 7.98 -4.60
CA LYS A 248 34.49 6.59 -4.16
C LYS A 248 35.68 6.55 -3.20
N GLN A 249 35.80 5.52 -2.35
CA GLN A 249 36.95 5.20 -1.48
C GLN A 249 37.49 3.79 -1.76
N VAL A 250 38.81 3.61 -1.79
CA VAL A 250 39.51 2.34 -2.03
C VAL A 250 40.54 2.12 -0.92
N ASP A 251 40.31 1.15 -0.05
CA ASP A 251 41.14 0.83 1.09
C ASP A 251 42.11 -0.30 0.73
N ILE A 252 43.40 -0.10 0.96
CA ILE A 252 44.48 -1.07 0.74
C ILE A 252 45.07 -1.39 2.11
N VAL A 253 44.85 -2.63 2.58
CA VAL A 253 45.18 -3.07 3.94
C VAL A 253 46.38 -4.00 3.90
N GLU A 254 47.39 -3.70 4.71
CA GLU A 254 48.65 -4.44 4.78
C GLU A 254 48.93 -4.99 6.20
N ASP A 255 49.71 -6.06 6.30
CA ASP A 255 50.27 -6.58 7.56
C ASP A 255 51.51 -5.77 8.02
N GLU A 256 52.10 -6.12 9.17
CA GLU A 256 53.27 -5.41 9.70
C GLU A 256 54.52 -5.55 8.82
N GLU A 257 54.58 -6.58 7.96
CA GLU A 257 55.66 -6.79 6.99
C GLU A 257 55.42 -6.10 5.63
N GLY A 258 54.25 -5.48 5.42
CA GLY A 258 53.89 -4.74 4.21
C GLY A 258 53.31 -5.60 3.08
N ASN A 259 52.83 -6.81 3.38
CA ASN A 259 52.09 -7.64 2.42
C ASN A 259 50.62 -7.23 2.41
N ILE A 260 49.98 -7.25 1.23
CA ILE A 260 48.57 -6.92 1.08
C ILE A 260 47.72 -8.05 1.68
N VAL A 261 46.90 -7.68 2.66
CA VAL A 261 45.94 -8.55 3.34
C VAL A 261 44.55 -8.40 2.72
N ASP A 262 44.17 -7.17 2.36
CA ASP A 262 42.86 -6.89 1.76
C ASP A 262 42.85 -5.61 0.90
N VAL A 263 41.94 -5.56 -0.09
CA VAL A 263 41.65 -4.36 -0.88
C VAL A 263 40.13 -4.20 -0.99
N ASN A 264 39.58 -3.16 -0.34
CA ASN A 264 38.14 -2.90 -0.28
C ASN A 264 37.78 -1.64 -1.08
N ILE A 265 36.77 -1.70 -1.93
CA ILE A 265 36.27 -0.56 -2.72
C ILE A 265 34.86 -0.24 -2.24
N SER A 266 34.65 0.97 -1.72
CA SER A 266 33.38 1.40 -1.15
C SER A 266 32.98 2.81 -1.60
N ASP A 267 31.68 3.12 -1.49
CA ASP A 267 31.23 4.49 -1.67
C ASP A 267 31.59 5.33 -0.44
N ALA A 268 32.14 6.51 -0.74
CA ALA A 268 32.48 7.52 0.24
C ALA A 268 31.21 7.96 0.99
N GLU A 269 31.28 7.99 2.32
CA GLU A 269 30.17 8.48 3.14
C GLU A 269 30.17 9.99 3.16
N LEU A 270 28.97 10.57 3.01
CA LEU A 270 28.78 12.01 2.98
C LEU A 270 28.14 12.44 4.30
N LYS A 271 28.88 13.26 5.03
CA LYS A 271 28.43 13.88 6.27
C LYS A 271 28.83 15.34 6.23
N ASP A 272 27.87 16.24 6.41
CA ASP A 272 28.10 17.69 6.44
C ASP A 272 28.90 18.23 5.24
N ASN A 273 28.56 17.77 4.01
CA ASN A 273 29.23 18.15 2.74
C ASN A 273 30.70 17.75 2.60
N LYS A 274 31.15 16.77 3.37
CA LYS A 274 32.47 16.17 3.27
C LYS A 274 32.36 14.66 3.06
N ILE A 275 33.26 14.14 2.24
CA ILE A 275 33.54 12.72 2.14
C ILE A 275 34.33 12.33 3.37
N LEU A 276 33.73 11.52 4.21
CA LEU A 276 34.42 10.91 5.32
C LEU A 276 35.18 9.70 4.79
N ILE A 277 36.51 9.71 4.94
CA ILE A 277 37.29 8.48 4.75
C ILE A 277 36.93 7.55 5.90
N LYS A 278 36.26 6.44 5.57
CA LYS A 278 35.82 5.44 6.55
C LYS A 278 37.04 4.75 7.14
N PRO A 279 37.13 4.64 8.48
CA PRO A 279 38.19 3.86 9.10
C PRO A 279 37.99 2.38 8.77
N TYR A 280 39.09 1.65 8.60
CA TYR A 280 39.06 0.21 8.40
C TYR A 280 39.15 -0.51 9.75
N GLU A 281 38.14 -1.31 10.10
CA GLU A 281 38.04 -1.95 11.42
C GLU A 281 39.24 -2.87 11.69
N GLY A 282 39.86 -2.73 12.86
CA GLY A 282 41.05 -3.50 13.23
C GLY A 282 42.36 -3.02 12.58
N ALA A 283 42.34 -1.95 11.78
CA ALA A 283 43.53 -1.42 11.13
C ALA A 283 43.75 0.09 11.38
N THR A 284 45.01 0.48 11.41
CA THR A 284 45.49 1.85 11.56
C THR A 284 45.79 2.45 10.20
N MET A 285 45.14 3.57 9.86
CA MET A 285 45.45 4.32 8.65
C MET A 285 46.90 4.84 8.71
N LYS A 286 47.61 4.71 7.59
CA LYS A 286 48.97 5.22 7.42
C LYS A 286 49.04 6.38 6.45
N GLU A 287 48.34 6.27 5.33
CA GLU A 287 48.47 7.20 4.21
C GLU A 287 47.19 7.22 3.37
N TRP A 288 46.93 8.29 2.59
CA TRP A 288 45.84 8.32 1.60
C TRP A 288 46.14 9.27 0.43
N VAL A 289 45.46 9.09 -0.71
CA VAL A 289 45.60 9.92 -1.91
C VAL A 289 44.28 10.05 -2.67
N LEU A 290 43.94 11.27 -3.09
CA LEU A 290 42.75 11.56 -3.91
C LEU A 290 43.09 11.61 -5.39
N VAL A 291 42.32 10.91 -6.23
CA VAL A 291 42.55 10.77 -7.68
C VAL A 291 41.30 11.18 -8.45
N LYS A 292 41.47 12.15 -9.35
CA LYS A 292 40.38 12.75 -10.14
C LYS A 292 39.84 11.85 -11.25
N ASN A 293 40.73 11.15 -11.95
CA ASN A 293 40.39 10.24 -13.05
C ASN A 293 41.17 8.93 -12.83
N PRO A 294 40.74 8.08 -11.88
CA PRO A 294 41.42 6.81 -11.68
C PRO A 294 41.30 5.94 -12.94
N PRO A 295 42.28 5.07 -13.22
CA PRO A 295 42.12 4.06 -14.26
C PRO A 295 40.94 3.16 -13.88
N GLU A 296 39.89 3.18 -14.68
CA GLU A 296 38.73 2.31 -14.53
C GLU A 296 38.87 1.14 -15.52
N PRO A 297 38.74 -0.13 -15.07
CA PRO A 297 38.37 -0.56 -13.72
C PRO A 297 39.55 -0.54 -12.73
N ILE A 298 39.27 -0.13 -11.49
CA ILE A 298 40.22 -0.23 -10.38
C ILE A 298 40.39 -1.71 -10.00
N SER A 299 41.62 -2.21 -9.97
CA SER A 299 41.95 -3.62 -9.70
C SER A 299 41.92 -3.95 -8.20
N ASN A 300 41.35 -5.08 -7.82
CA ASN A 300 41.39 -5.59 -6.42
C ASN A 300 42.80 -6.04 -5.99
N ASN A 301 43.75 -6.10 -6.93
CA ASN A 301 45.16 -6.40 -6.65
C ASN A 301 46.02 -5.13 -6.68
N ILE A 302 45.41 -3.94 -6.67
CA ILE A 302 46.14 -2.68 -6.67
C ILE A 302 46.99 -2.57 -5.40
N THR A 303 48.28 -2.31 -5.57
CA THR A 303 49.16 -2.11 -4.42
C THR A 303 49.18 -0.65 -3.99
N TRP A 304 49.57 -0.37 -2.75
CA TRP A 304 49.74 1.02 -2.32
C TRP A 304 50.72 1.78 -3.23
N LYS A 305 51.77 1.09 -3.70
CA LYS A 305 52.76 1.64 -4.63
C LYS A 305 52.15 2.03 -5.98
N ASP A 306 51.16 1.29 -6.46
CA ASP A 306 50.46 1.62 -7.70
C ASP A 306 49.56 2.84 -7.50
N ALA A 307 48.81 2.87 -6.38
CA ALA A 307 47.93 3.98 -6.03
C ALA A 307 48.71 5.28 -5.75
N SER A 308 49.85 5.21 -5.07
CA SER A 308 50.69 6.37 -4.73
C SER A 308 51.37 7.01 -5.94
N ASN A 309 51.47 6.29 -7.07
CA ASN A 309 52.05 6.78 -8.32
C ASN A 309 51.01 7.38 -9.27
N LEU A 310 49.70 7.26 -8.96
CA LEU A 310 48.65 7.95 -9.70
C LEU A 310 48.72 9.47 -9.45
N PRO A 311 48.25 10.31 -10.39
CA PRO A 311 48.31 11.77 -10.24
C PRO A 311 47.43 12.27 -9.09
N GLY A 312 48.02 12.34 -7.90
CA GLY A 312 47.47 12.82 -6.64
C GLY A 312 48.58 13.02 -5.61
N LYS A 313 48.35 13.80 -4.54
CA LYS A 313 49.36 14.02 -3.48
C LYS A 313 49.07 13.07 -2.32
N VAL A 314 50.03 12.19 -2.02
CA VAL A 314 49.95 11.31 -0.84
C VAL A 314 50.03 12.14 0.44
N GLN A 315 49.14 11.84 1.37
CA GLN A 315 49.06 12.46 2.69
C GLN A 315 49.27 11.40 3.76
N ALA A 316 49.93 11.77 4.85
CA ALA A 316 50.11 10.89 6.01
C ALA A 316 48.80 10.81 6.81
N GLY A 317 48.58 9.66 7.44
CA GLY A 317 47.46 9.35 8.33
C GLY A 317 47.95 8.79 9.66
N GLY A 318 47.28 9.16 10.75
CA GLY A 318 47.58 8.74 12.12
C GLY A 318 46.63 7.66 12.69
N PRO A 319 46.99 7.04 13.83
CA PRO A 319 46.13 6.07 14.51
C PRO A 319 44.80 6.71 14.95
N LYS A 320 43.69 6.15 14.44
CA LYS A 320 42.29 6.59 14.65
C LYS A 320 41.90 7.91 13.97
N GLU A 321 42.63 8.35 12.95
CA GLU A 321 42.21 9.49 12.14
C GLU A 321 41.15 9.07 11.10
N THR A 322 40.07 9.85 10.96
CA THR A 322 39.09 9.78 9.86
C THR A 322 39.16 11.08 9.06
N PRO A 323 40.06 11.17 8.07
CA PRO A 323 40.21 12.39 7.30
C PRO A 323 38.91 12.75 6.58
N GLU A 324 38.52 14.02 6.67
CA GLU A 324 37.36 14.54 5.98
C GLU A 324 37.81 15.25 4.69
N ILE A 325 37.40 14.72 3.54
CA ILE A 325 37.73 15.25 2.21
C ILE A 325 36.57 16.15 1.76
N THR A 326 36.88 17.36 1.29
CA THR A 326 35.83 18.29 0.83
C THR A 326 35.38 17.95 -0.59
N TYR A 327 34.06 17.98 -0.82
CA TYR A 327 33.35 17.54 -2.02
C TYR A 327 33.69 18.34 -3.31
N LEU A 328 34.34 17.71 -4.29
CA LEU A 328 34.44 18.15 -5.70
C LEU A 328 34.11 17.02 -6.69
N ALA A 329 32.96 17.07 -7.36
CA ALA A 329 32.63 16.32 -8.59
C ALA A 329 33.53 15.12 -9.03
N SER A 330 32.99 13.89 -9.03
CA SER A 330 33.60 12.64 -9.55
C SER A 330 35.10 12.45 -9.26
N HIS A 331 35.47 12.09 -8.03
CA HIS A 331 36.83 11.66 -7.63
C HIS A 331 36.83 10.33 -6.84
N THR A 332 37.94 9.58 -6.85
CA THR A 332 38.16 8.39 -6.01
C THR A 332 39.31 8.60 -5.05
N VAL A 333 39.14 8.31 -3.76
CA VAL A 333 40.21 8.30 -2.75
C VAL A 333 40.77 6.90 -2.58
N PHE A 334 42.09 6.74 -2.56
CA PHE A 334 42.78 5.51 -2.17
C PHE A 334 43.40 5.71 -0.78
N VAL A 335 43.36 4.69 0.07
CA VAL A 335 43.74 4.78 1.49
C VAL A 335 44.58 3.56 1.87
N ARG A 336 45.66 3.75 2.61
CA ARG A 336 46.54 2.70 3.13
C ARG A 336 46.27 2.45 4.61
N TYR A 337 46.05 1.19 4.98
CA TYR A 337 45.84 0.74 6.36
C TYR A 337 46.84 -0.34 6.77
N THR A 338 47.21 -0.42 8.05
CA THR A 338 48.01 -1.50 8.65
C THR A 338 47.30 -2.08 9.87
N LEU A 339 47.12 -3.39 9.97
CA LEU A 339 46.42 -4.03 11.11
C LEU A 339 47.09 -3.71 12.47
N GLY A 340 46.29 -3.44 13.52
CA GLY A 340 46.79 -3.05 14.85
C GLY A 340 46.10 -3.77 16.02
N ASP A 341 46.88 -4.07 17.07
CA ASP A 341 46.51 -4.92 18.21
C ASP A 341 45.44 -4.30 19.15
N ASN A 342 44.51 -5.16 19.62
CA ASN A 342 43.27 -5.00 20.41
C ASN A 342 43.01 -3.72 21.29
N ASP A 343 41.75 -3.23 21.26
CA ASP A 343 40.77 -3.12 22.39
C ASP A 343 39.88 -1.82 22.46
N VAL A 344 38.57 -2.06 22.68
CA VAL A 344 37.36 -1.30 23.14
C VAL A 344 36.95 0.14 22.69
N ASP A 345 35.62 0.25 22.51
CA ASP A 345 34.65 1.36 22.72
C ASP A 345 34.09 2.14 21.51
N GLN A 346 32.80 1.91 21.22
CA GLN A 346 31.94 2.59 20.22
C GLN A 346 31.27 3.87 20.81
N PRO A 347 30.66 4.79 20.01
CA PRO A 347 29.27 4.59 19.54
C PRO A 347 28.83 5.33 18.23
N GLY A 348 27.92 4.69 17.47
CA GLY A 348 26.81 5.38 16.80
C GLY A 348 26.83 5.51 15.26
N GLY A 349 25.93 4.77 14.60
CA GLY A 349 25.55 4.96 13.18
C GLY A 349 24.32 4.13 12.81
N GLN A 350 23.25 4.80 12.38
CA GLN A 350 21.89 4.29 12.14
C GLN A 350 21.76 3.77 10.69
N ILE A 351 21.22 2.55 10.47
CA ILE A 351 20.80 2.06 9.13
C ILE A 351 19.45 1.34 9.26
N GLY A 352 18.51 1.67 8.37
CA GLY A 352 17.18 1.06 8.33
C GLY A 352 17.18 -0.37 7.78
N GLY A 353 16.44 -1.25 8.45
CA GLY A 353 15.59 -2.24 7.81
C GLY A 353 16.23 -3.37 7.00
N SER A 354 17.42 -3.84 7.35
CA SER A 354 17.89 -5.19 7.03
C SER A 354 18.35 -5.85 8.32
N GLU A 355 18.18 -7.16 8.43
CA GLU A 355 18.61 -8.01 9.55
C GLU A 355 19.85 -7.46 10.25
N GLN A 356 19.69 -6.93 11.47
CA GLN A 356 20.84 -6.84 12.35
C GLN A 356 21.21 -8.28 12.67
N ASP A 357 22.42 -8.65 12.28
CA ASP A 357 23.15 -9.82 12.72
C ASP A 357 23.33 -9.75 14.25
N ILE A 358 22.24 -9.86 15.01
CA ILE A 358 22.24 -9.95 16.47
C ILE A 358 22.85 -11.30 16.80
N LYS A 359 24.17 -11.28 16.92
CA LYS A 359 25.02 -12.42 17.22
C LYS A 359 25.23 -12.54 18.72
N GLY A 360 25.46 -13.75 19.17
CA GLY A 360 25.74 -14.07 20.56
C GLY A 360 25.97 -15.57 20.68
N ASP A 361 26.61 -15.98 21.77
CA ASP A 361 26.82 -17.40 22.07
C ASP A 361 25.48 -18.13 22.21
N LEU A 362 24.43 -17.41 22.62
CA LEU A 362 23.05 -17.89 22.71
C LEU A 362 22.13 -16.96 21.93
N VAL A 363 21.35 -17.49 20.99
CA VAL A 363 20.41 -16.69 20.18
C VAL A 363 18.97 -17.16 20.37
N LEU A 364 18.12 -16.23 20.81
CA LEU A 364 16.67 -16.36 20.83
C LEU A 364 16.12 -15.77 19.53
N SER A 365 15.55 -16.64 18.69
CA SER A 365 15.06 -16.25 17.36
C SER A 365 13.78 -15.40 17.44
N GLU A 366 13.44 -14.75 16.33
CA GLU A 366 12.29 -13.86 16.20
C GLU A 366 10.97 -14.51 16.64
N LYS A 367 10.76 -15.80 16.34
CA LYS A 367 9.51 -16.53 16.67
C LYS A 367 9.41 -16.95 18.13
N ARG A 368 10.45 -16.77 18.96
CA ARG A 368 10.52 -17.36 20.31
C ARG A 368 10.34 -16.35 21.45
N ILE A 369 9.45 -16.62 22.39
CA ILE A 369 9.34 -15.90 23.68
C ILE A 369 10.43 -16.36 24.65
N THR A 370 10.57 -17.68 24.78
CA THR A 370 11.57 -18.35 25.62
C THR A 370 12.20 -19.50 24.84
N LYS A 371 13.45 -19.84 25.20
CA LYS A 371 14.14 -21.02 24.70
C LYS A 371 15.03 -21.60 25.79
N VAL A 372 14.96 -22.92 25.98
CA VAL A 372 15.85 -23.63 26.92
C VAL A 372 17.21 -23.87 26.26
N PHE A 373 18.27 -23.56 26.99
CA PHE A 373 19.66 -23.84 26.66
C PHE A 373 20.31 -24.72 27.71
N ASN A 374 21.34 -25.45 27.31
CA ASN A 374 22.11 -26.34 28.16
C ASN A 374 23.52 -25.76 28.37
N LEU A 375 24.06 -25.88 29.59
CA LEU A 375 25.38 -25.36 29.92
C LEU A 375 26.50 -25.89 29.02
N SER A 376 26.40 -27.14 28.55
CA SER A 376 27.39 -27.73 27.64
C SER A 376 27.47 -27.04 26.27
N GLN A 377 26.48 -26.20 25.92
CA GLN A 377 26.48 -25.41 24.69
C GLN A 377 27.38 -24.17 24.79
N LEU A 378 27.66 -23.71 26.01
CA LEU A 378 28.58 -22.59 26.26
C LEU A 378 30.05 -23.03 26.38
N GLY A 379 30.31 -24.34 26.37
CA GLY A 379 31.64 -24.90 26.51
C GLY A 379 31.65 -26.22 27.29
N PRO A 380 32.83 -26.77 27.58
CA PRO A 380 32.95 -27.99 28.37
C PRO A 380 32.33 -27.82 29.77
N LEU A 381 31.66 -28.88 30.24
CA LEU A 381 31.10 -28.90 31.59
C LEU A 381 32.22 -28.83 32.64
N PRO A 382 31.98 -28.19 33.79
CA PRO A 382 33.04 -27.94 34.74
C PRO A 382 33.28 -29.19 35.58
N ASN A 383 34.53 -29.60 35.70
CA ASN A 383 34.90 -30.69 36.59
C ASN A 383 35.30 -30.11 37.96
N LEU A 384 34.31 -29.99 38.85
CA LEU A 384 34.49 -29.38 40.17
C LEU A 384 35.12 -30.40 41.13
N LYS A 385 36.43 -30.25 41.36
CA LYS A 385 37.21 -31.12 42.25
C LYS A 385 37.18 -30.63 43.68
N PHE A 386 36.66 -31.47 44.57
CA PHE A 386 36.72 -31.30 46.01
C PHE A 386 37.92 -32.06 46.56
N THR A 387 38.70 -31.42 47.42
CA THR A 387 39.84 -32.02 48.11
C THR A 387 39.65 -31.90 49.61
N TYR A 388 39.97 -32.95 50.34
CA TYR A 388 39.95 -32.97 51.80
C TYR A 388 41.31 -33.42 52.34
N PRO A 389 41.86 -32.70 53.34
CA PRO A 389 43.19 -32.96 53.87
C PRO A 389 43.19 -34.22 54.75
N THR A 390 44.37 -34.75 55.09
CA THR A 390 44.46 -35.81 56.11
C THR A 390 43.94 -35.33 57.48
N ALA A 391 43.25 -36.22 58.21
CA ALA A 391 42.90 -36.02 59.62
C ALA A 391 44.17 -35.98 60.51
N GLY A 392 45.32 -36.36 59.96
CA GLY A 392 46.62 -36.31 60.58
C GLY A 392 46.73 -37.22 61.80
N GLU A 393 47.86 -37.11 62.48
CA GLU A 393 48.16 -37.94 63.64
C GLU A 393 48.01 -37.14 64.94
N HIS A 394 47.69 -37.83 66.03
CA HIS A 394 47.66 -37.26 67.36
C HIS A 394 48.84 -37.78 68.16
N MET A 395 49.53 -36.86 68.84
CA MET A 395 50.67 -37.17 69.68
C MET A 395 50.21 -37.81 70.99
N HIS A 396 50.81 -38.93 71.35
CA HIS A 396 50.67 -39.59 72.64
C HIS A 396 52.02 -39.64 73.35
N ILE A 397 51.97 -39.62 74.67
CA ILE A 397 53.12 -39.82 75.54
C ILE A 397 52.82 -41.08 76.34
N ASP A 398 53.67 -42.09 76.25
CA ASP A 398 53.53 -43.31 77.04
C ASP A 398 53.90 -43.06 78.52
N ALA A 399 53.74 -44.08 79.37
CA ALA A 399 54.06 -43.99 80.79
C ALA A 399 55.55 -43.73 81.07
N ASP A 400 56.42 -43.96 80.09
CA ASP A 400 57.88 -43.79 80.16
C ASP A 400 58.35 -42.44 79.59
N GLY A 401 57.43 -41.61 79.08
CA GLY A 401 57.72 -40.28 78.54
C GLY A 401 58.09 -40.26 77.04
N ASN A 402 57.99 -41.38 76.33
CA ASN A 402 58.27 -41.42 74.88
C ASN A 402 57.10 -40.86 74.09
N VAL A 403 57.42 -40.06 73.06
CA VAL A 403 56.44 -39.48 72.15
C VAL A 403 56.21 -40.41 70.95
N TYR A 404 54.97 -40.81 70.72
CA TYR A 404 54.55 -41.54 69.52
C TYR A 404 53.29 -40.93 68.91
N TYR A 405 53.06 -41.16 67.62
CA TYR A 405 51.95 -40.57 66.88
C TYR A 405 50.97 -41.65 66.43
N VAL A 406 49.67 -41.41 66.62
CA VAL A 406 48.60 -42.33 66.21
C VAL A 406 47.70 -41.63 65.20
N GLU A 407 47.47 -42.27 64.07
CA GLU A 407 46.56 -41.77 63.04
C GLU A 407 45.14 -41.60 63.58
N ARG A 408 44.51 -40.46 63.26
CA ARG A 408 43.08 -40.27 63.51
C ARG A 408 42.27 -41.02 62.46
N SER A 409 42.17 -42.35 62.58
CA SER A 409 41.54 -43.24 61.59
C SER A 409 40.13 -43.70 61.96
N LYS A 410 39.64 -43.46 63.19
CA LYS A 410 38.27 -43.82 63.61
C LYS A 410 37.25 -42.83 63.02
N PRO A 411 36.31 -43.25 62.17
CA PRO A 411 35.28 -42.34 61.65
C PRO A 411 34.31 -41.95 62.78
N ILE A 412 34.10 -40.65 62.96
CA ILE A 412 32.98 -40.09 63.76
C ILE A 412 31.86 -39.70 62.80
N ASP A 413 32.23 -38.98 61.75
CA ASP A 413 31.38 -38.64 60.61
C ASP A 413 32.26 -38.71 59.36
N ASN A 414 32.03 -39.69 58.50
CA ASN A 414 32.84 -39.87 57.31
C ASN A 414 32.02 -39.69 56.02
N ILE A 415 30.76 -39.29 56.12
CA ILE A 415 29.90 -39.13 54.95
C ILE A 415 29.99 -37.67 54.50
N TYR A 416 30.14 -37.44 53.20
CA TYR A 416 30.00 -36.10 52.63
C TYR A 416 28.89 -36.12 51.58
N LYS A 417 28.31 -34.94 51.32
CA LYS A 417 27.33 -34.74 50.26
C LYS A 417 27.57 -33.39 49.60
N TYR A 418 28.34 -33.39 48.51
CA TYR A 418 28.54 -32.19 47.73
C TYR A 418 27.28 -31.90 46.92
N ILE A 419 26.76 -30.68 47.07
CA ILE A 419 25.65 -30.17 46.25
C ILE A 419 26.17 -28.94 45.51
N ILE A 420 25.94 -28.88 44.20
CA ILE A 420 26.26 -27.71 43.37
C ILE A 420 24.97 -26.98 42.99
N GLU A 421 24.98 -25.66 43.14
CA GLU A 421 23.92 -24.74 42.76
C GLU A 421 24.51 -23.52 42.02
N HIS A 422 23.66 -22.71 41.39
CA HIS A 422 24.12 -21.40 40.93
C HIS A 422 24.22 -20.46 42.15
N SER A 423 25.31 -19.71 42.26
CA SER A 423 25.64 -18.92 43.47
C SER A 423 25.42 -17.42 43.32
N ASN A 424 25.10 -16.97 42.11
CA ASN A 424 24.86 -15.56 41.78
C ASN A 424 23.41 -15.30 41.38
N ASN A 425 23.02 -14.02 41.44
CA ASN A 425 21.74 -13.55 40.92
C ASN A 425 21.87 -13.39 39.39
N LEU A 426 21.09 -14.16 38.64
CA LEU A 426 21.05 -14.02 37.18
C LEU A 426 20.23 -12.79 36.78
N ASN A 427 20.60 -12.15 35.67
CA ASN A 427 19.81 -11.07 35.08
C ASN A 427 18.44 -11.63 34.66
N ASN A 428 17.40 -11.29 35.43
CA ASN A 428 16.05 -11.83 35.23
C ASN A 428 15.35 -11.32 33.96
N LEU A 429 15.92 -10.33 33.26
CA LEU A 429 15.45 -9.85 31.95
C LEU A 429 16.10 -10.60 30.78
N ALA A 430 17.18 -11.35 31.04
CA ALA A 430 17.88 -12.15 30.05
C ALA A 430 17.60 -13.66 30.25
N VAL A 431 17.68 -14.12 31.51
CA VAL A 431 17.38 -15.50 31.91
C VAL A 431 16.07 -15.54 32.68
N ALA A 432 15.14 -16.40 32.25
CA ALA A 432 13.88 -16.56 32.94
C ALA A 432 14.14 -17.28 34.27
N ILE A 433 13.78 -16.63 35.37
CA ILE A 433 13.95 -17.15 36.75
C ILE A 433 12.71 -16.92 37.62
N LYS A 434 11.59 -16.53 37.01
CA LYS A 434 10.34 -16.22 37.72
C LYS A 434 9.29 -17.29 37.46
N GLY A 435 8.64 -17.76 38.52
CA GLY A 435 7.64 -18.81 38.46
C GLY A 435 8.26 -20.21 38.35
N ASP A 436 7.64 -21.18 39.03
CA ASP A 436 8.17 -22.54 39.24
C ASP A 436 8.48 -23.32 37.95
N ARG A 437 7.90 -22.89 36.82
CA ARG A 437 8.04 -23.54 35.51
C ARG A 437 9.10 -22.91 34.61
N PHE A 438 9.68 -21.79 35.00
CA PHE A 438 10.73 -21.09 34.26
C PHE A 438 12.06 -21.03 35.01
N THR A 439 12.11 -21.40 36.29
CA THR A 439 13.33 -21.49 37.09
C THR A 439 14.29 -22.57 36.56
N THR A 440 15.60 -22.30 36.63
CA THR A 440 16.66 -23.19 36.14
C THR A 440 16.60 -24.59 36.77
N ARG A 441 17.08 -25.61 36.04
CA ARG A 441 17.04 -27.01 36.48
C ARG A 441 18.32 -27.74 36.10
N PHE A 442 18.82 -28.63 36.96
CA PHE A 442 19.98 -29.45 36.63
C PHE A 442 19.60 -30.62 35.72
N ASN A 443 20.45 -30.88 34.73
CA ASN A 443 20.39 -32.03 33.84
C ASN A 443 21.42 -33.08 34.27
N GLY A 444 21.01 -34.07 35.06
CA GLY A 444 21.92 -35.07 35.62
C GLY A 444 22.51 -34.66 36.96
N THR A 445 23.74 -35.09 37.26
CA THR A 445 24.28 -35.10 38.62
C THR A 445 24.88 -33.77 39.05
N ASN A 446 24.15 -32.99 39.87
CA ASN A 446 24.70 -31.87 40.64
C ASN A 446 25.00 -32.24 42.10
N ILE A 447 24.72 -33.48 42.50
CA ILE A 447 24.91 -33.99 43.86
C ILE A 447 25.86 -35.18 43.83
N LYS A 448 26.90 -35.16 44.66
CA LYS A 448 27.80 -36.30 44.87
C LYS A 448 27.89 -36.61 46.36
N ALA A 449 27.42 -37.80 46.74
CA ALA A 449 27.60 -38.35 48.08
C ALA A 449 28.67 -39.44 48.08
N GLY A 450 29.36 -39.61 49.20
CA GLY A 450 30.35 -40.66 49.37
C GLY A 450 30.94 -40.66 50.78
N THR A 451 32.02 -41.43 50.94
CA THR A 451 32.70 -41.61 52.23
C THR A 451 34.14 -41.13 52.15
N ALA A 452 34.52 -40.19 53.01
CA ALA A 452 35.88 -39.67 53.09
C ALA A 452 36.84 -40.70 53.72
N LYS A 453 38.13 -40.61 53.36
CA LYS A 453 39.22 -41.36 53.99
C LYS A 453 39.97 -40.47 54.98
N TRP A 454 40.36 -41.03 56.12
CA TRP A 454 41.18 -40.33 57.11
C TRP A 454 42.52 -39.84 56.55
N SER A 455 43.09 -40.57 55.57
CA SER A 455 44.36 -40.25 54.90
C SER A 455 44.27 -39.06 53.94
N GLY A 456 43.08 -38.48 53.76
CA GLY A 456 42.81 -37.46 52.75
C GLY A 456 42.43 -38.07 51.40
N GLY A 457 41.96 -37.22 50.49
CA GLY A 457 41.47 -37.66 49.19
C GLY A 457 40.84 -36.54 48.36
N SER A 458 40.23 -36.94 47.24
CA SER A 458 39.53 -36.02 46.36
C SER A 458 38.42 -36.71 45.58
N ASP A 459 37.38 -35.95 45.26
CA ASP A 459 36.24 -36.38 44.47
C ASP A 459 35.79 -35.25 43.53
N THR A 460 35.02 -35.60 42.50
CA THR A 460 34.61 -34.66 41.45
C THR A 460 33.11 -34.68 41.21
N VAL A 461 32.57 -33.50 40.86
CA VAL A 461 31.19 -33.31 40.40
C VAL A 461 31.21 -32.59 39.06
N THR A 462 30.47 -33.09 38.08
CA THR A 462 30.36 -32.48 36.74
C THR A 462 28.90 -32.06 36.49
N PRO A 463 28.46 -30.93 37.07
CA PRO A 463 27.08 -30.47 36.95
C PRO A 463 26.78 -29.97 35.53
N ASN A 464 25.54 -30.15 35.09
CA ASN A 464 25.01 -29.54 33.87
C ASN A 464 23.68 -28.86 34.17
N LEU A 465 23.50 -27.61 33.73
CA LEU A 465 22.33 -26.78 34.02
C LEU A 465 21.53 -26.51 32.74
N TYR A 466 20.22 -26.70 32.79
CA TYR A 466 19.28 -26.09 31.87
C TYR A 466 18.80 -24.74 32.40
N PHE A 467 18.84 -23.74 31.54
CA PHE A 467 18.35 -22.40 31.83
C PHE A 467 17.61 -21.85 30.61
N MET A 468 16.68 -20.92 30.83
CA MET A 468 15.87 -20.36 29.75
C MET A 468 16.30 -18.93 29.45
N VAL A 469 16.63 -18.66 28.20
CA VAL A 469 16.74 -17.28 27.70
C VAL A 469 15.35 -16.82 27.27
N TRP A 470 15.00 -15.56 27.55
CA TRP A 470 13.72 -14.99 27.14
C TRP A 470 13.83 -13.51 26.76
N ARG A 471 12.84 -13.01 26.02
CA ARG A 471 12.79 -11.63 25.51
C ARG A 471 12.32 -10.60 26.55
N GLY A 472 12.93 -10.56 27.73
CA GLY A 472 12.51 -9.71 28.85
C GLY A 472 12.57 -8.20 28.60
N LYS A 473 13.33 -7.73 27.60
CA LYS A 473 13.37 -6.32 27.14
C LYS A 473 12.55 -6.06 25.87
N ASP A 474 11.94 -7.09 25.29
CA ASP A 474 11.04 -7.01 24.13
C ASP A 474 9.79 -7.85 24.41
N MET A 475 8.94 -7.40 25.34
CA MET A 475 7.83 -8.23 25.86
C MET A 475 6.54 -8.06 25.03
N PRO A 476 6.12 -9.08 24.25
CA PRO A 476 4.82 -9.04 23.60
C PRO A 476 3.65 -9.07 24.57
N THR A 477 2.51 -8.57 24.07
CA THR A 477 1.22 -8.64 24.76
C THR A 477 0.47 -9.89 24.33
N LEU A 478 0.06 -10.73 25.27
CA LEU A 478 -0.79 -11.90 25.00
C LEU A 478 -2.15 -11.44 24.49
N ALA A 479 -2.61 -12.03 23.39
CA ALA A 479 -3.89 -11.68 22.78
C ALA A 479 -5.04 -12.17 23.66
N SER A 480 -5.73 -11.26 24.35
CA SER A 480 -6.76 -11.59 25.34
C SER A 480 -7.94 -12.41 24.79
N TYR A 481 -8.25 -12.24 23.50
CA TYR A 481 -9.32 -12.98 22.82
C TYR A 481 -8.87 -14.38 22.35
N LYS A 482 -7.60 -14.75 22.57
CA LYS A 482 -7.03 -16.07 22.24
C LYS A 482 -6.46 -16.80 23.45
N GLU A 483 -5.87 -16.08 24.39
CA GLU A 483 -5.16 -16.65 25.52
C GLU A 483 -5.94 -16.47 26.83
N PRO A 484 -5.93 -17.47 27.73
CA PRO A 484 -6.65 -17.41 28.99
C PRO A 484 -5.98 -16.45 29.99
N ALA A 485 -6.75 -15.98 30.98
CA ALA A 485 -6.28 -15.00 31.96
C ALA A 485 -5.24 -15.55 32.96
N ASN A 486 -5.09 -16.87 33.05
CA ASN A 486 -4.14 -17.57 33.92
C ASN A 486 -2.95 -18.16 33.13
N HIS A 487 -2.62 -17.61 31.95
CA HIS A 487 -1.54 -18.12 31.12
C HIS A 487 -0.17 -18.08 31.83
N PRO A 488 0.68 -19.13 31.75
CA PRO A 488 1.92 -19.24 32.53
C PRO A 488 2.93 -18.12 32.27
N LEU A 489 3.05 -17.62 31.04
CA LEU A 489 3.94 -16.51 30.69
C LEU A 489 3.66 -15.20 31.45
N LEU A 490 2.49 -15.04 32.07
CA LEU A 490 2.20 -13.89 32.93
C LEU A 490 3.13 -13.83 34.16
N ALA A 491 3.64 -14.98 34.63
CA ALA A 491 4.61 -15.04 35.73
C ALA A 491 5.95 -14.37 35.38
N LEU A 492 6.30 -14.31 34.10
CA LEU A 492 7.49 -13.61 33.62
C LEU A 492 7.28 -12.08 33.54
N GLY A 493 6.03 -11.61 33.59
CA GLY A 493 5.67 -10.19 33.54
C GLY A 493 5.02 -9.74 32.23
N LEU A 494 4.80 -10.64 31.27
CA LEU A 494 4.03 -10.34 30.05
C LEU A 494 2.62 -9.88 30.43
N LYS A 495 2.08 -8.96 29.62
CA LYS A 495 0.72 -8.43 29.81
C LYS A 495 -0.25 -9.12 28.86
N ARG A 496 -1.54 -9.05 29.18
CA ARG A 496 -2.64 -9.58 28.36
C ARG A 496 -3.61 -8.46 28.03
N GLY A 497 -3.99 -8.33 26.75
CA GLY A 497 -4.87 -7.25 26.29
C GLY A 497 -5.41 -7.48 24.88
N HIS A 498 -6.19 -6.54 24.37
CA HIS A 498 -6.60 -6.46 22.95
C HIS A 498 -5.98 -5.24 22.24
N VAL A 499 -5.16 -4.48 22.96
CA VAL A 499 -4.28 -3.42 22.49
C VAL A 499 -2.89 -3.72 23.10
N PRO A 500 -1.78 -3.55 22.35
CA PRO A 500 -0.43 -3.68 22.90
C PRO A 500 -0.26 -2.88 24.19
N GLN A 501 0.29 -3.52 25.21
CA GLN A 501 0.47 -2.96 26.55
C GLN A 501 1.95 -2.62 26.84
N ASN A 502 2.86 -3.06 25.98
CA ASN A 502 4.27 -2.78 26.05
C ASN A 502 4.74 -2.36 24.65
N ASP A 503 5.73 -1.49 24.60
CA ASP A 503 6.44 -1.22 23.36
C ASP A 503 7.35 -2.40 23.01
N ARG A 504 7.37 -2.76 21.73
CA ARG A 504 8.25 -3.78 21.19
C ARG A 504 9.51 -3.14 20.62
N ASN A 505 10.58 -3.90 20.59
CA ASN A 505 11.85 -3.47 20.03
C ASN A 505 11.76 -3.34 18.49
N SER A 506 11.89 -2.11 17.98
CA SER A 506 11.84 -1.78 16.56
C SER A 506 13.20 -1.78 15.85
N ALA A 507 14.30 -2.03 16.57
CA ALA A 507 15.67 -2.02 16.05
C ALA A 507 16.15 -3.40 15.54
N GLY A 508 15.24 -4.36 15.33
CA GLY A 508 15.57 -5.73 14.93
C GLY A 508 15.95 -6.65 16.09
N GLY A 509 16.01 -6.12 17.31
CA GLY A 509 16.24 -6.87 18.55
C GLY A 509 17.28 -6.22 19.47
N TYR A 510 17.84 -6.99 20.40
CA TYR A 510 18.85 -6.50 21.33
C TYR A 510 19.86 -7.59 21.72
N GLN A 511 21.04 -7.14 22.17
CA GLN A 511 21.98 -8.00 22.89
C GLN A 511 21.86 -7.74 24.39
N ASP A 512 22.02 -8.81 25.16
CA ASP A 512 22.24 -8.78 26.59
C ASP A 512 23.44 -9.68 26.89
N SER A 513 23.94 -9.66 28.12
CA SER A 513 25.12 -10.44 28.43
C SER A 513 25.11 -11.03 29.82
N LEU A 514 25.76 -12.19 29.90
CA LEU A 514 26.30 -12.76 31.11
C LEU A 514 27.80 -12.42 31.20
N THR A 515 28.25 -11.26 30.68
CA THR A 515 29.69 -11.00 30.42
C THR A 515 30.37 -10.01 31.35
N SER A 516 29.66 -9.09 32.02
CA SER A 516 30.32 -8.21 33.00
C SER A 516 30.73 -9.00 34.24
N ASP A 517 31.84 -8.60 34.88
CA ASP A 517 32.33 -9.17 36.14
C ASP A 517 31.30 -9.10 37.30
N SER A 518 30.14 -8.48 37.05
CA SER A 518 29.01 -8.34 37.96
C SER A 518 28.04 -9.54 37.99
N ASN A 519 27.79 -10.29 36.89
CA ASN A 519 26.74 -11.35 36.85
C ASN A 519 27.00 -12.55 35.89
N PRO A 520 28.19 -13.19 35.85
CA PRO A 520 28.36 -14.45 35.11
C PRO A 520 27.50 -15.56 35.70
N LEU A 521 27.12 -16.61 34.94
CA LEU A 521 26.50 -17.79 35.54
C LEU A 521 27.57 -18.58 36.33
N VAL A 522 27.50 -18.55 37.67
CA VAL A 522 28.51 -19.16 38.54
C VAL A 522 27.95 -20.40 39.23
N LEU A 523 28.55 -21.56 38.96
CA LEU A 523 28.31 -22.78 39.72
C LEU A 523 29.29 -22.87 40.91
N ASP A 524 28.73 -23.05 42.11
CA ASP A 524 29.48 -23.16 43.37
C ASP A 524 28.77 -24.13 44.33
N LYS A 525 29.41 -24.41 45.46
CA LYS A 525 28.84 -25.22 46.52
C LYS A 525 27.57 -24.58 47.10
N SER A 526 26.51 -25.38 47.28
CA SER A 526 25.28 -24.97 47.96
C SER A 526 25.47 -24.92 49.48
N SER A 527 24.66 -24.12 50.18
CA SER A 527 24.56 -24.21 51.64
C SER A 527 23.88 -25.49 52.14
N ASN A 528 23.18 -26.21 51.26
CA ASN A 528 22.46 -27.45 51.58
C ASN A 528 23.34 -28.71 51.55
N GLY A 529 24.61 -28.58 51.14
CA GLY A 529 25.56 -29.68 51.09
C GLY A 529 26.32 -29.89 52.40
N ASP A 530 26.95 -31.06 52.50
CA ASP A 530 27.85 -31.42 53.58
C ASP A 530 29.29 -31.51 53.06
N TYR A 531 30.14 -30.64 53.61
CA TYR A 531 31.52 -30.41 53.18
C TYR A 531 32.51 -30.61 54.33
N SER A 532 32.15 -31.38 55.36
CA SER A 532 33.02 -31.68 56.47
C SER A 532 32.88 -33.13 56.89
N THR A 533 34.00 -33.77 57.20
CA THR A 533 34.03 -35.10 57.82
C THR A 533 34.95 -35.06 59.03
N THR A 534 34.72 -35.88 60.04
CA THR A 534 35.46 -35.89 61.30
C THR A 534 35.94 -37.29 61.65
N PHE A 535 37.22 -37.40 61.97
CA PHE A 535 37.86 -38.63 62.43
C PHE A 535 38.54 -38.43 63.78
N ALA A 536 38.61 -39.49 64.58
CA ALA A 536 39.25 -39.49 65.89
C ALA A 536 40.42 -40.46 66.00
N CYS A 537 41.31 -40.15 66.93
CA CYS A 537 42.31 -41.09 67.42
C CYS A 537 41.60 -42.25 68.13
N LEU A 538 41.95 -43.49 67.75
CA LEU A 538 41.39 -44.72 68.31
C LEU A 538 41.65 -44.87 69.81
N GLN A 539 42.74 -44.29 70.33
CA GLN A 539 43.20 -44.51 71.70
C GLN A 539 42.64 -43.51 72.72
N CYS A 540 42.40 -42.26 72.33
CA CYS A 540 41.97 -41.20 73.27
C CYS A 540 40.74 -40.40 72.81
N GLY A 541 40.21 -40.67 71.61
CA GLY A 541 39.05 -39.96 71.09
C GLY A 541 39.33 -38.55 70.58
N ASN A 542 40.58 -38.07 70.62
CA ASN A 542 40.95 -36.77 70.07
C ASN A 542 40.59 -36.70 68.58
N SER A 543 39.68 -35.80 68.21
CA SER A 543 39.14 -35.69 66.86
C SER A 543 39.72 -34.53 66.06
N LYS A 544 39.67 -34.68 64.74
CA LYS A 544 39.96 -33.61 63.79
C LYS A 544 38.95 -33.65 62.65
N THR A 545 38.38 -32.49 62.34
CA THR A 545 37.51 -32.31 61.19
C THR A 545 38.35 -32.01 59.95
N GLN A 546 38.15 -32.81 58.91
CA GLN A 546 38.58 -32.54 57.54
C GLN A 546 37.54 -31.60 56.91
N THR A 547 37.95 -30.38 56.57
CA THR A 547 37.12 -29.48 55.76
C THR A 547 37.37 -29.77 54.29
N HIS A 548 36.31 -30.10 53.56
CA HIS A 548 36.37 -30.34 52.13
C HIS A 548 36.35 -29.00 51.41
N SER A 549 37.38 -28.77 50.61
CA SER A 549 37.60 -27.50 49.91
C SER A 549 37.45 -27.71 48.40
N ILE A 550 36.78 -26.77 47.76
CA ILE A 550 36.80 -26.58 46.32
C ILE A 550 37.62 -25.34 46.02
N ARG A 551 38.59 -25.44 45.11
CA ARG A 551 39.48 -24.32 44.75
C ARG A 551 38.96 -23.48 43.58
N ASN A 552 38.06 -24.02 42.76
CA ASN A 552 37.64 -23.42 41.50
C ASN A 552 36.12 -23.25 41.47
N LYS A 553 35.65 -22.03 41.20
CA LYS A 553 34.28 -21.79 40.74
C LYS A 553 34.23 -21.97 39.22
N ALA A 554 33.10 -22.41 38.69
CA ALA A 554 32.89 -22.43 37.25
C ALA A 554 32.01 -21.25 36.85
N ALA A 555 32.61 -20.25 36.20
CA ALA A 555 31.91 -19.08 35.69
C ALA A 555 31.74 -19.21 34.17
N TYR A 556 30.49 -19.09 33.72
CA TYR A 556 30.13 -19.10 32.32
C TYR A 556 29.74 -17.69 31.90
N LYS A 557 30.49 -17.15 30.94
CA LYS A 557 30.20 -15.87 30.28
C LYS A 557 29.61 -16.18 28.91
N ALA A 558 28.54 -15.49 28.56
CA ALA A 558 27.88 -15.66 27.27
C ALA A 558 27.22 -14.35 26.84
N THR A 559 27.33 -14.03 25.57
CA THR A 559 26.52 -12.99 24.94
C THR A 559 25.19 -13.58 24.49
N ILE A 560 24.09 -12.92 24.84
CA ILE A 560 22.73 -13.33 24.50
C ILE A 560 22.20 -12.39 23.43
N GLY A 561 21.88 -12.94 22.26
CA GLY A 561 21.17 -12.24 21.20
C GLY A 561 19.68 -12.52 21.24
N VAL A 562 18.83 -11.49 21.22
CA VAL A 562 17.38 -11.61 21.05
C VAL A 562 16.96 -10.91 19.78
N GLN A 563 16.51 -11.67 18.79
CA GLN A 563 16.02 -11.16 17.51
C GLN A 563 14.54 -10.78 17.60
N SER A 564 14.16 -9.68 16.96
CA SER A 564 12.80 -9.12 17.01
C SER A 564 12.31 -8.67 15.64
N PHE A 565 11.12 -9.12 15.28
CA PHE A 565 10.36 -8.62 14.14
C PHE A 565 8.93 -8.31 14.60
N ILE A 566 8.44 -7.11 14.28
CA ILE A 566 7.19 -6.56 14.82
C ILE A 566 6.14 -6.24 13.75
N GLY A 567 6.41 -6.60 12.50
CA GLY A 567 5.57 -6.27 11.36
C GLY A 567 5.70 -4.81 10.91
N SER A 568 4.77 -4.38 10.06
CA SER A 568 4.68 -3.05 9.46
C SER A 568 3.26 -2.48 9.59
N PRO A 569 3.11 -1.14 9.61
CA PRO A 569 1.79 -0.51 9.51
C PRO A 569 1.15 -0.80 8.14
N ASN A 570 -0.03 -1.44 8.15
CA ASN A 570 -0.72 -1.88 6.93
C ASN A 570 -2.17 -1.36 6.88
N THR A 571 -2.66 -1.05 5.69
CA THR A 571 -4.03 -0.55 5.48
C THR A 571 -4.60 -1.01 4.16
N GLY A 572 -5.76 -1.65 4.20
CA GLY A 572 -6.56 -1.95 3.02
C GLY A 572 -7.59 -0.87 2.76
N ASN A 573 -7.40 -0.08 1.69
CA ASN A 573 -8.24 1.09 1.37
C ASN A 573 -8.81 1.11 -0.06
N ALA A 574 -8.92 -0.04 -0.71
CA ALA A 574 -9.57 -0.14 -2.01
C ALA A 574 -11.09 0.11 -1.89
N VAL A 575 -11.64 0.73 -2.93
CA VAL A 575 -13.07 1.06 -3.05
C VAL A 575 -13.62 0.43 -4.34
N PRO A 576 -14.79 -0.22 -4.30
CA PRO A 576 -15.45 -0.77 -5.48
C PRO A 576 -15.98 0.35 -6.40
N ALA A 577 -16.17 0.03 -7.68
CA ALA A 577 -16.76 0.96 -8.65
C ALA A 577 -18.26 0.72 -8.82
N ASP A 578 -18.97 1.75 -9.27
CA ASP A 578 -20.34 1.59 -9.76
C ASP A 578 -20.35 0.75 -11.04
N SER A 579 -21.50 0.14 -11.33
CA SER A 579 -21.65 -0.77 -12.46
C SER A 579 -22.97 -0.54 -13.19
N THR A 580 -22.97 -0.78 -14.50
CA THR A 580 -24.18 -0.90 -15.33
C THR A 580 -24.40 -2.34 -15.80
N GLY A 581 -23.61 -3.28 -15.27
CA GLY A 581 -23.67 -4.70 -15.59
C GLY A 581 -24.90 -5.38 -15.01
N GLY A 582 -25.36 -6.44 -15.69
CA GLY A 582 -26.45 -7.27 -15.20
C GLY A 582 -26.06 -8.12 -13.99
N PHE A 583 -27.06 -8.53 -13.21
CA PHE A 583 -26.87 -9.47 -12.10
C PHE A 583 -28.01 -10.49 -12.09
N THR A 584 -27.77 -11.63 -11.44
CA THR A 584 -28.78 -12.69 -11.30
C THR A 584 -29.14 -12.85 -9.84
N ALA A 585 -30.42 -12.68 -9.47
CA ALA A 585 -30.94 -12.91 -8.13
C ALA A 585 -32.18 -13.80 -8.19
N ARG A 586 -32.29 -14.75 -7.24
CA ARG A 586 -33.41 -15.71 -7.15
C ARG A 586 -33.76 -16.39 -8.50
N GLY A 587 -32.73 -16.76 -9.28
CA GLY A 587 -32.89 -17.42 -10.58
C GLY A 587 -33.32 -16.53 -11.74
N VAL A 588 -33.41 -15.21 -11.54
CA VAL A 588 -33.79 -14.23 -12.57
C VAL A 588 -32.58 -13.35 -12.90
N THR A 589 -32.29 -13.19 -14.19
CA THR A 589 -31.21 -12.32 -14.68
C THR A 589 -31.76 -10.95 -15.06
N PHE A 590 -31.26 -9.92 -14.39
CA PHE A 590 -31.62 -8.52 -14.58
C PHE A 590 -30.56 -7.84 -15.44
N ASN A 591 -30.88 -7.61 -16.72
CA ASN A 591 -29.98 -6.97 -17.69
C ASN A 591 -30.18 -5.44 -17.80
N LYS A 592 -31.30 -4.94 -17.27
CA LYS A 592 -31.54 -3.50 -17.06
C LYS A 592 -31.25 -3.20 -15.61
N ALA A 593 -29.97 -3.03 -15.31
CA ALA A 593 -29.47 -3.00 -13.94
C ALA A 593 -28.39 -1.94 -13.73
N ALA A 594 -28.23 -1.55 -12.46
CA ALA A 594 -27.16 -0.71 -11.99
C ALA A 594 -26.67 -1.19 -10.62
N GLY A 595 -25.39 -0.97 -10.35
CA GLY A 595 -24.71 -1.26 -9.10
C GLY A 595 -24.08 0.00 -8.52
N PHE A 596 -24.18 0.20 -7.22
CA PHE A 596 -23.76 1.40 -6.53
C PHE A 596 -22.85 1.06 -5.35
N ALA A 597 -21.61 1.57 -5.39
CA ALA A 597 -20.64 1.46 -4.32
C ALA A 597 -20.91 2.46 -3.19
N ILE A 598 -20.83 2.01 -1.93
CA ILE A 598 -21.08 2.87 -0.75
C ILE A 598 -19.87 2.74 0.20
N PRO A 599 -18.78 3.48 -0.07
CA PRO A 599 -17.64 3.55 0.84
C PRO A 599 -18.02 4.29 2.12
N HIS A 600 -17.67 3.72 3.27
CA HIS A 600 -17.87 4.36 4.58
C HIS A 600 -16.67 5.22 4.96
N SER A 601 -16.89 6.32 5.68
CA SER A 601 -15.79 7.14 6.21
C SER A 601 -15.00 6.42 7.30
N THR A 602 -15.69 5.71 8.21
CA THR A 602 -15.06 4.95 9.29
C THR A 602 -14.38 3.68 8.76
N MET A 603 -13.23 3.35 9.34
CA MET A 603 -12.52 2.09 9.09
C MET A 603 -12.74 1.10 10.24
N ILE A 604 -12.62 -0.20 9.94
CA ILE A 604 -12.46 -1.21 10.97
C ILE A 604 -10.99 -1.26 11.35
N LYS A 605 -10.66 -1.01 12.62
CA LYS A 605 -9.28 -1.07 13.14
C LYS A 605 -9.16 -2.07 14.27
N PHE A 606 -8.13 -2.90 14.22
CA PHE A 606 -7.86 -3.94 15.22
C PHE A 606 -6.36 -4.27 15.27
N TYR A 607 -5.95 -4.90 16.36
CA TYR A 607 -4.62 -5.50 16.46
C TYR A 607 -4.72 -6.99 16.13
N PRO A 608 -4.19 -7.44 14.98
CA PRO A 608 -4.15 -8.86 14.67
C PRO A 608 -3.25 -9.59 15.67
N TYR A 609 -3.35 -10.91 15.67
CA TYR A 609 -2.50 -11.76 16.50
C TYR A 609 -1.54 -12.60 15.65
N VAL A 610 -0.38 -12.90 16.21
CA VAL A 610 0.66 -13.76 15.63
C VAL A 610 1.01 -14.88 16.60
N GLN A 611 1.38 -16.05 16.10
CA GLN A 611 1.76 -17.18 16.95
C GLN A 611 3.28 -17.23 17.14
N MET A 612 3.71 -17.20 18.40
CA MET A 612 5.10 -17.39 18.82
C MET A 612 5.25 -18.72 19.57
N GLY A 613 6.49 -19.22 19.68
CA GLY A 613 6.83 -20.40 20.46
C GLY A 613 7.43 -20.04 21.82
N TYR A 614 7.16 -20.84 22.85
CA TYR A 614 7.83 -20.72 24.13
C TYR A 614 8.13 -22.11 24.69
N ASP A 615 9.30 -22.25 25.33
CA ASP A 615 9.65 -23.45 26.07
C ASP A 615 9.24 -23.31 27.53
N ILE A 616 8.77 -24.41 28.13
CA ILE A 616 8.40 -24.51 29.55
C ILE A 616 8.90 -25.82 30.13
N PHE A 617 9.38 -25.82 31.38
CA PHE A 617 9.83 -27.06 32.02
C PHE A 617 8.63 -27.95 32.38
N ASN A 618 8.83 -29.27 32.26
CA ASN A 618 7.82 -30.28 32.58
C ASN A 618 7.62 -30.38 34.10
N GLU A 619 6.39 -30.59 34.58
CA GLU A 619 6.04 -30.54 36.01
C GLU A 619 6.50 -31.76 36.83
N SER A 620 7.25 -32.73 36.28
CA SER A 620 7.60 -33.95 37.03
C SER A 620 8.94 -34.61 36.63
N GLY A 621 9.71 -35.02 37.65
CA GLY A 621 10.83 -35.97 37.58
C GLY A 621 12.23 -35.37 37.69
N ASP A 622 13.16 -36.12 38.32
CA ASP A 622 14.59 -35.81 38.47
C ASP A 622 15.37 -35.66 37.14
N ASN A 623 14.68 -35.80 36.00
CA ASN A 623 15.21 -35.57 34.66
C ASN A 623 14.60 -34.30 34.07
N ALA A 624 15.44 -33.28 33.85
CA ALA A 624 15.01 -32.00 33.34
C ALA A 624 14.61 -32.07 31.84
N GLY A 625 13.32 -32.28 31.58
CA GLY A 625 12.71 -32.11 30.26
C GLY A 625 11.97 -30.78 30.11
N TYR A 626 11.82 -30.32 28.87
CA TYR A 626 11.01 -29.16 28.53
C TYR A 626 10.12 -29.45 27.32
N THR A 627 9.04 -28.69 27.19
CA THR A 627 8.10 -28.75 26.07
C THR A 627 8.03 -27.40 25.37
N THR A 628 8.05 -27.40 24.04
CA THR A 628 7.76 -26.20 23.22
C THR A 628 6.26 -26.09 22.97
N MET A 629 5.68 -24.94 23.29
CA MET A 629 4.26 -24.62 23.12
C MET A 629 4.08 -23.38 22.23
N GLY A 630 2.92 -23.27 21.57
CA GLY A 630 2.52 -22.05 20.85
C GLY A 630 1.76 -21.08 21.75
N VAL A 631 1.91 -19.78 21.50
CA VAL A 631 1.15 -18.71 22.16
C VAL A 631 0.80 -17.61 21.17
N ASN A 632 -0.42 -17.09 21.25
CA ASN A 632 -0.88 -15.99 20.41
C ASN A 632 -0.62 -14.65 21.10
N VAL A 633 0.13 -13.79 20.43
CA VAL A 633 0.44 -12.44 20.90
C VAL A 633 -0.07 -11.40 19.91
N LEU A 634 -0.36 -10.19 20.37
CA LEU A 634 -0.77 -9.09 19.50
C LEU A 634 0.41 -8.61 18.64
N ALA A 635 0.11 -8.26 17.39
CA ALA A 635 0.97 -7.43 16.57
C ALA A 635 1.17 -6.05 17.22
N GLN A 636 2.31 -5.40 16.92
CA GLN A 636 2.60 -4.06 17.46
C GLN A 636 1.79 -2.98 16.72
N HIS A 637 1.54 -3.18 15.43
CA HIS A 637 0.86 -2.21 14.59
C HIS A 637 -0.62 -2.52 14.46
N VAL A 638 -1.42 -1.45 14.33
CA VAL A 638 -2.85 -1.56 14.09
C VAL A 638 -3.10 -1.82 12.61
N SER A 639 -3.95 -2.80 12.30
CA SER A 639 -4.45 -3.06 10.95
C SER A 639 -5.73 -2.26 10.72
N ALA A 640 -5.86 -1.66 9.54
CA ALA A 640 -7.04 -0.87 9.16
C ALA A 640 -7.67 -1.36 7.85
N ILE A 641 -8.99 -1.51 7.85
CA ILE A 641 -9.78 -2.00 6.72
C ILE A 641 -10.86 -0.97 6.36
N LYS A 642 -10.86 -0.50 5.12
CA LYS A 642 -11.94 0.31 4.55
C LYS A 642 -13.16 -0.56 4.30
N VAL A 643 -14.29 -0.11 4.85
CA VAL A 643 -15.58 -0.75 4.68
C VAL A 643 -16.31 -0.17 3.48
N ASN A 644 -16.76 -1.05 2.58
CA ASN A 644 -17.61 -0.67 1.45
C ASN A 644 -18.83 -1.59 1.42
N ASP A 645 -20.02 -0.98 1.51
CA ASP A 645 -21.26 -1.67 1.20
C ASP A 645 -21.56 -1.52 -0.31
N TYR A 646 -22.46 -2.35 -0.83
CA TYR A 646 -22.85 -2.30 -2.24
C TYR A 646 -24.33 -2.61 -2.42
N VAL A 647 -24.94 -2.04 -3.45
CA VAL A 647 -26.31 -2.39 -3.85
C VAL A 647 -26.45 -2.50 -5.35
N GLU A 648 -27.08 -3.57 -5.81
CA GLU A 648 -27.45 -3.81 -7.21
C GLU A 648 -28.99 -3.74 -7.30
N VAL A 649 -29.50 -3.04 -8.31
CA VAL A 649 -30.94 -2.98 -8.62
C VAL A 649 -31.15 -3.20 -10.11
N GLY A 650 -32.24 -3.85 -10.47
CA GLY A 650 -32.56 -4.06 -11.87
C GLY A 650 -33.94 -4.65 -12.07
N TRP A 651 -34.42 -4.66 -13.30
CA TRP A 651 -35.72 -5.24 -13.63
C TRP A 651 -35.67 -6.14 -14.86
N TYR A 652 -36.63 -7.04 -14.93
CA TYR A 652 -36.80 -8.03 -15.98
C TYR A 652 -38.26 -8.11 -16.38
N ASN A 653 -38.53 -7.97 -17.67
CA ASN A 653 -39.79 -8.34 -18.31
C ASN A 653 -39.45 -9.02 -19.64
N PRO A 654 -40.04 -10.18 -19.98
CA PRO A 654 -39.76 -10.85 -21.25
C PRO A 654 -40.32 -10.11 -22.47
N ASN A 655 -41.37 -9.28 -22.30
CA ASN A 655 -42.06 -8.58 -23.38
C ASN A 655 -42.36 -7.11 -22.99
N PRO A 656 -41.34 -6.29 -22.67
CA PRO A 656 -41.54 -4.97 -22.06
C PRO A 656 -42.33 -4.00 -22.94
N SER A 657 -42.26 -4.13 -24.28
CA SER A 657 -42.95 -3.26 -25.24
C SER A 657 -44.45 -3.54 -25.38
N THR A 658 -44.94 -4.65 -24.84
CA THR A 658 -46.35 -5.09 -24.93
C THR A 658 -46.88 -5.68 -23.62
N SER A 659 -46.16 -5.48 -22.51
CA SER A 659 -46.50 -6.06 -21.20
C SER A 659 -47.72 -5.40 -20.55
N LEU A 660 -48.12 -4.21 -20.99
CA LEU A 660 -49.37 -3.57 -20.62
C LEU A 660 -50.44 -3.82 -21.68
N ILE A 661 -51.40 -4.70 -21.39
CA ILE A 661 -52.41 -5.13 -22.34
C ILE A 661 -53.60 -4.17 -22.28
N ILE A 662 -53.90 -3.53 -23.40
CA ILE A 662 -55.12 -2.74 -23.59
C ILE A 662 -56.18 -3.55 -24.34
N ASN A 663 -57.36 -3.66 -23.72
CA ASN A 663 -58.53 -4.32 -24.28
C ASN A 663 -59.71 -3.34 -24.39
N SER A 664 -60.56 -3.54 -25.39
CA SER A 664 -61.81 -2.81 -25.57
C SER A 664 -62.76 -3.64 -26.42
N ASN A 665 -64.05 -3.59 -26.12
CA ASN A 665 -65.10 -4.13 -27.00
C ASN A 665 -65.63 -3.05 -27.97
N GLN A 666 -65.04 -1.86 -27.94
CA GLN A 666 -65.45 -0.69 -28.71
C GLN A 666 -64.35 -0.19 -29.66
N TRP A 667 -63.43 -1.09 -30.06
CA TRP A 667 -62.53 -0.81 -31.18
C TRP A 667 -63.34 -0.47 -32.43
N SER A 668 -62.87 0.50 -33.22
CA SER A 668 -63.58 0.92 -34.43
C SER A 668 -63.65 -0.19 -35.48
N THR A 669 -64.86 -0.45 -35.96
CA THR A 669 -65.15 -1.31 -37.11
C THR A 669 -65.37 -0.50 -38.40
N TYR A 670 -65.24 0.82 -38.35
CA TYR A 670 -65.44 1.69 -39.50
C TYR A 670 -64.41 1.38 -40.60
N VAL A 671 -64.87 1.27 -41.86
CA VAL A 671 -64.05 0.78 -42.99
C VAL A 671 -62.74 1.56 -43.12
N ARG A 672 -62.79 2.90 -43.11
CA ARG A 672 -61.58 3.75 -43.22
C ARG A 672 -60.57 3.51 -42.10
N ALA A 673 -61.04 3.25 -40.88
CA ALA A 673 -60.18 2.99 -39.72
C ALA A 673 -59.46 1.64 -39.84
N VAL A 674 -60.20 0.61 -40.28
CA VAL A 674 -59.69 -0.74 -40.49
C VAL A 674 -58.71 -0.78 -41.67
N GLU A 675 -58.99 -0.06 -42.76
CA GLU A 675 -58.08 0.06 -43.90
C GLU A 675 -56.79 0.81 -43.53
N ALA A 676 -56.86 1.84 -42.68
CA ALA A 676 -55.70 2.64 -42.31
C ALA A 676 -54.75 1.95 -41.32
N PHE A 677 -55.27 1.24 -40.31
CA PHE A 677 -54.45 0.73 -39.20
C PHE A 677 -54.74 -0.72 -38.80
N GLY A 678 -55.63 -1.40 -39.53
CA GLY A 678 -56.06 -2.77 -39.23
C GLY A 678 -57.13 -2.86 -38.13
N LYS A 679 -57.64 -4.08 -37.95
CA LYS A 679 -58.64 -4.39 -36.92
C LYS A 679 -58.06 -4.18 -35.51
N ASN A 680 -58.91 -3.75 -34.57
CA ASN A 680 -58.56 -3.55 -33.17
C ASN A 680 -57.44 -2.53 -32.91
N SER A 681 -57.20 -1.57 -33.81
CA SER A 681 -56.12 -0.58 -33.66
C SER A 681 -56.60 0.84 -33.37
N VAL A 682 -57.87 1.14 -33.65
CA VAL A 682 -58.44 2.50 -33.58
C VAL A 682 -59.50 2.56 -32.49
N LEU A 683 -59.38 3.48 -31.54
CA LEU A 683 -60.28 3.65 -30.39
C LEU A 683 -60.89 5.06 -30.38
N PRO A 684 -62.19 5.22 -30.70
CA PRO A 684 -62.86 6.52 -30.69
C PRO A 684 -63.02 7.13 -29.30
N GLY A 685 -63.17 8.45 -29.27
CA GLY A 685 -63.46 9.18 -28.04
C GLY A 685 -64.73 8.68 -27.35
N GLY A 686 -64.68 8.50 -26.04
CA GLY A 686 -65.76 7.94 -25.21
C GLY A 686 -65.78 6.41 -25.14
N ALA A 687 -64.91 5.69 -25.85
CA ALA A 687 -64.84 4.24 -25.80
C ALA A 687 -64.27 3.75 -24.47
N LEU A 688 -64.91 2.76 -23.86
CA LEU A 688 -64.40 2.04 -22.70
C LEU A 688 -63.21 1.19 -23.11
N TYR A 689 -62.12 1.33 -22.36
CA TYR A 689 -60.97 0.45 -22.46
C TYR A 689 -60.58 -0.03 -21.06
N SER A 690 -59.89 -1.16 -21.04
CA SER A 690 -59.30 -1.72 -19.83
C SER A 690 -57.82 -1.98 -20.03
N LEU A 691 -57.03 -1.78 -18.98
CA LEU A 691 -55.62 -2.11 -18.91
C LEU A 691 -55.42 -3.28 -17.94
N THR A 692 -54.55 -4.22 -18.31
CA THR A 692 -54.07 -5.27 -17.40
C THR A 692 -52.60 -5.56 -17.66
N THR A 693 -51.85 -5.88 -16.61
CA THR A 693 -50.47 -6.38 -16.75
C THR A 693 -50.44 -7.86 -17.16
N GLY A 694 -51.61 -8.51 -17.25
CA GLY A 694 -51.76 -9.89 -17.70
C GLY A 694 -50.90 -10.88 -16.90
N ASN A 695 -50.40 -11.91 -17.58
CA ASN A 695 -49.45 -12.88 -17.04
C ASN A 695 -48.00 -12.54 -17.43
N SER A 696 -47.69 -11.27 -17.68
CA SER A 696 -46.35 -10.80 -18.07
C SER A 696 -45.65 -10.22 -16.83
N PRO A 697 -45.06 -11.06 -15.95
CA PRO A 697 -44.50 -10.57 -14.70
C PRO A 697 -43.30 -9.67 -14.99
N THR A 698 -43.42 -8.39 -14.61
CA THR A 698 -42.22 -7.60 -14.36
C THR A 698 -41.68 -8.01 -13.00
N LYS A 699 -40.40 -8.35 -12.97
CA LYS A 699 -39.68 -8.61 -11.73
C LYS A 699 -38.68 -7.50 -11.50
N VAL A 700 -38.62 -6.98 -10.28
CA VAL A 700 -37.61 -6.01 -9.84
C VAL A 700 -36.72 -6.70 -8.82
N GLY A 701 -35.45 -6.87 -9.15
CA GLY A 701 -34.44 -7.44 -8.28
C GLY A 701 -33.69 -6.36 -7.53
N ILE A 702 -33.43 -6.61 -6.25
CA ILE A 702 -32.45 -5.87 -5.46
C ILE A 702 -31.48 -6.85 -4.81
N ARG A 703 -30.20 -6.49 -4.75
CA ARG A 703 -29.17 -7.24 -4.03
C ARG A 703 -28.33 -6.28 -3.22
N THR A 704 -28.32 -6.45 -1.91
CA THR A 704 -27.50 -5.65 -0.98
C THR A 704 -26.30 -6.47 -0.51
N TRP A 705 -25.18 -5.80 -0.28
CA TRP A 705 -23.97 -6.35 0.31
C TRP A 705 -23.56 -5.45 1.46
N GLN A 706 -23.51 -6.01 2.66
CA GLN A 706 -23.33 -5.24 3.88
C GLN A 706 -22.25 -5.86 4.75
N VAL A 707 -21.19 -5.10 4.97
CA VAL A 707 -20.07 -5.55 5.78
C VAL A 707 -20.41 -5.37 7.26
N TYR A 708 -20.07 -6.36 8.07
CA TYR A 708 -20.20 -6.32 9.52
C TYR A 708 -19.12 -7.15 10.22
N VAL A 709 -18.99 -6.93 11.53
CA VAL A 709 -18.17 -7.73 12.45
C VAL A 709 -19.12 -8.31 13.51
N PRO A 710 -19.02 -9.62 13.82
CA PRO A 710 -19.88 -10.24 14.82
C PRO A 710 -19.55 -9.74 16.23
N ASP A 711 -20.56 -9.74 17.11
CA ASP A 711 -20.50 -9.06 18.42
C ASP A 711 -19.39 -9.56 19.35
N ASP A 712 -19.11 -10.86 19.28
CA ASP A 712 -18.03 -11.51 20.03
C ASP A 712 -16.65 -10.98 19.65
N LEU A 713 -16.46 -10.53 18.40
CA LEU A 713 -15.23 -9.90 17.90
C LEU A 713 -15.25 -8.37 18.01
N ARG A 714 -16.42 -7.71 17.95
CA ARG A 714 -16.53 -6.24 17.95
C ARG A 714 -15.89 -5.58 19.18
N GLN A 715 -15.96 -6.23 20.34
CA GLN A 715 -15.38 -5.70 21.58
C GLN A 715 -13.86 -5.55 21.53
N TYR A 716 -13.19 -6.27 20.62
CA TYR A 716 -11.73 -6.24 20.45
C TYR A 716 -11.28 -5.25 19.36
N LEU A 717 -12.22 -4.55 18.72
CA LEU A 717 -11.91 -3.48 17.78
C LEU A 717 -11.49 -2.20 18.51
N VAL A 718 -10.53 -1.51 17.90
CA VAL A 718 -10.09 -0.15 18.24
C VAL A 718 -11.05 0.88 17.63
N GLU A 719 -11.51 0.64 16.39
CA GLU A 719 -12.44 1.50 15.65
C GLU A 719 -13.35 0.63 14.76
N GLY A 720 -14.54 1.13 14.39
CA GLY A 720 -15.48 0.42 13.52
C GLY A 720 -16.48 -0.45 14.27
N ARG A 721 -16.73 -0.18 15.55
CA ARG A 721 -17.70 -0.94 16.37
C ARG A 721 -19.14 -0.77 15.87
N GLU A 722 -19.45 0.26 15.11
CA GLU A 722 -20.78 0.49 14.53
C GLU A 722 -21.18 -0.53 13.46
N PHE A 723 -20.21 -1.22 12.84
CA PHE A 723 -20.43 -2.23 11.81
C PHE A 723 -20.94 -3.55 12.40
N SER A 724 -22.10 -3.49 13.04
CA SER A 724 -22.79 -4.63 13.65
C SER A 724 -23.70 -5.36 12.65
N TYR A 725 -24.07 -6.59 12.99
CA TYR A 725 -25.10 -7.34 12.24
C TYR A 725 -26.44 -6.59 12.20
N ASP A 726 -26.89 -6.03 13.33
CA ASP A 726 -28.16 -5.31 13.41
C ASP A 726 -28.18 -4.08 12.50
N ARG A 727 -27.06 -3.36 12.40
CA ARG A 727 -26.89 -2.24 11.46
C ARG A 727 -27.07 -2.70 10.01
N ALA A 728 -26.42 -3.80 9.63
CA ALA A 728 -26.56 -4.38 8.30
C ALA A 728 -28.02 -4.79 8.03
N LEU A 729 -28.62 -5.58 8.93
CA LEU A 729 -30.01 -6.03 8.80
C LEU A 729 -31.00 -4.87 8.70
N LYS A 730 -30.84 -3.83 9.52
CA LYS A 730 -31.69 -2.64 9.47
C LYS A 730 -31.58 -1.91 8.14
N ALA A 731 -30.35 -1.69 7.65
CA ALA A 731 -30.14 -1.00 6.38
C ALA A 731 -30.75 -1.74 5.18
N ASP A 732 -30.75 -3.09 5.19
CA ASP A 732 -31.41 -3.87 4.13
C ASP A 732 -32.93 -3.74 4.20
N ASN A 733 -33.52 -3.91 5.40
CA ASN A 733 -34.96 -3.83 5.59
C ASN A 733 -35.51 -2.42 5.28
N ASP A 734 -34.82 -1.36 5.71
CA ASP A 734 -35.22 0.02 5.44
C ASP A 734 -35.18 0.33 3.94
N PHE A 735 -34.16 -0.15 3.23
CA PHE A 735 -34.07 0.03 1.78
C PHE A 735 -35.14 -0.76 1.04
N ALA A 736 -35.35 -2.03 1.39
CA ALA A 736 -36.41 -2.86 0.81
C ALA A 736 -37.80 -2.23 1.01
N ALA A 737 -38.09 -1.68 2.19
CA ALA A 737 -39.35 -0.99 2.48
C ALA A 737 -39.52 0.28 1.61
N GLN A 738 -38.45 1.05 1.41
CA GLN A 738 -38.48 2.21 0.51
C GLN A 738 -38.72 1.81 -0.94
N VAL A 739 -38.06 0.75 -1.42
CA VAL A 739 -38.24 0.22 -2.77
C VAL A 739 -39.68 -0.24 -2.96
N LYS A 740 -40.21 -1.04 -2.03
CA LYS A 740 -41.60 -1.51 -2.06
C LYS A 740 -42.59 -0.35 -2.15
N ASN A 741 -42.48 0.63 -1.26
CA ASN A 741 -43.35 1.80 -1.26
C ASN A 741 -43.23 2.62 -2.56
N THR A 742 -42.02 2.76 -3.10
CA THR A 742 -41.80 3.50 -4.36
C THR A 742 -42.40 2.76 -5.57
N LEU A 743 -42.34 1.43 -5.60
CA LEU A 743 -42.96 0.62 -6.66
C LEU A 743 -44.49 0.58 -6.55
N ASP A 744 -45.02 0.49 -5.32
CA ASP A 744 -46.48 0.53 -5.01
C ASP A 744 -47.14 1.88 -5.33
N THR A 745 -46.36 2.91 -5.64
CA THR A 745 -46.85 4.27 -5.92
C THR A 745 -46.42 4.76 -7.29
N LEU A 746 -46.03 3.83 -8.17
CA LEU A 746 -45.58 4.13 -9.51
C LEU A 746 -46.75 4.03 -10.48
N ASP A 747 -47.10 5.15 -11.11
CA ASP A 747 -48.29 5.24 -11.96
C ASP A 747 -48.02 4.83 -13.42
N VAL A 748 -49.02 4.23 -14.05
CA VAL A 748 -49.14 4.13 -15.50
C VAL A 748 -49.72 5.43 -16.07
N VAL A 749 -49.11 5.92 -17.14
CA VAL A 749 -49.44 7.21 -17.76
C VAL A 749 -49.70 7.04 -19.26
N GLN A 750 -50.67 7.80 -19.79
CA GLN A 750 -50.97 7.85 -21.21
C GLN A 750 -50.16 8.95 -21.88
N TYR A 751 -49.65 8.68 -23.09
CA TYR A 751 -49.10 9.68 -23.99
C TYR A 751 -49.92 9.76 -25.27
N VAL A 752 -50.05 10.96 -25.82
CA VAL A 752 -50.76 11.24 -27.08
C VAL A 752 -49.88 12.09 -27.99
N SER A 753 -49.61 11.59 -29.20
CA SER A 753 -48.87 12.29 -30.25
C SER A 753 -49.79 12.70 -31.39
N ASN A 754 -49.65 13.93 -31.88
CA ASN A 754 -50.36 14.40 -33.07
C ASN A 754 -49.81 13.83 -34.38
N ASN A 755 -48.70 13.09 -34.35
CA ASN A 755 -48.13 12.40 -35.49
C ASN A 755 -48.50 10.91 -35.45
N PRO A 756 -49.51 10.46 -36.23
CA PRO A 756 -49.91 9.06 -36.26
C PRO A 756 -48.86 8.13 -36.88
N LYS A 757 -47.82 8.67 -37.54
CA LYS A 757 -46.75 7.88 -38.15
C LYS A 757 -45.52 7.71 -37.25
N ALA A 758 -45.55 8.25 -36.03
CA ALA A 758 -44.41 8.14 -35.11
C ALA A 758 -44.16 6.70 -34.62
N ASP A 759 -42.90 6.42 -34.27
CA ASP A 759 -42.50 5.11 -33.76
C ASP A 759 -43.05 4.80 -32.36
N ASN A 760 -43.47 5.81 -31.61
CA ASN A 760 -44.17 5.67 -30.33
C ASN A 760 -44.88 6.99 -29.99
N ALA A 761 -45.74 6.98 -28.97
CA ALA A 761 -46.44 8.17 -28.51
C ALA A 761 -45.63 9.03 -27.53
N PHE A 762 -44.47 8.56 -27.04
CA PHE A 762 -43.79 9.13 -25.86
C PHE A 762 -43.10 10.47 -26.10
N GLY A 763 -42.90 10.88 -27.34
CA GLY A 763 -42.51 12.26 -27.70
C GLY A 763 -43.68 13.25 -27.76
N GLY A 764 -44.91 12.78 -27.51
CA GLY A 764 -46.13 13.59 -27.48
C GLY A 764 -46.44 14.18 -26.11
N VAL A 765 -47.71 14.52 -25.90
CA VAL A 765 -48.22 15.08 -24.63
C VAL A 765 -48.50 13.96 -23.62
N GLU A 766 -47.89 14.02 -22.44
CA GLU A 766 -48.25 13.17 -21.29
C GLU A 766 -49.59 13.63 -20.70
N ILE A 767 -50.51 12.70 -20.49
CA ILE A 767 -51.83 12.99 -19.94
C ILE A 767 -51.78 12.94 -18.41
N LEU A 768 -51.96 14.10 -17.77
CA LEU A 768 -51.72 14.32 -16.33
C LEU A 768 -52.84 13.81 -15.41
N ALA A 769 -53.75 12.96 -15.90
CA ALA A 769 -54.87 12.41 -15.14
C ALA A 769 -55.74 13.48 -14.44
N LYS A 770 -55.92 14.64 -15.08
CA LYS A 770 -56.78 15.74 -14.63
C LYS A 770 -57.42 16.44 -15.82
N GLY A 771 -58.61 17.01 -15.60
CA GLY A 771 -59.27 17.87 -16.59
C GLY A 771 -58.58 19.22 -16.76
N GLY A 772 -58.89 19.89 -17.86
CA GLY A 772 -58.38 21.24 -18.15
C GLY A 772 -57.00 21.29 -18.80
N GLN A 773 -56.39 20.14 -19.15
CA GLN A 773 -55.13 20.07 -19.88
C GLN A 773 -55.36 20.36 -21.37
N ASN A 774 -54.55 21.23 -21.96
CA ASN A 774 -54.55 21.42 -23.41
C ASN A 774 -53.79 20.27 -24.11
N VAL A 775 -54.45 19.61 -25.05
CA VAL A 775 -53.87 18.58 -25.91
C VAL A 775 -54.19 18.95 -27.35
N TYR A 776 -53.18 19.49 -28.05
CA TYR A 776 -53.26 19.88 -29.46
C TYR A 776 -54.48 20.76 -29.82
N GLY A 777 -54.81 21.72 -28.94
CA GLY A 777 -55.92 22.67 -29.16
C GLY A 777 -57.26 22.24 -28.55
N ASN A 778 -57.38 21.00 -28.08
CA ASN A 778 -58.53 20.56 -27.28
C ASN A 778 -58.21 20.64 -25.78
N THR A 779 -59.25 20.83 -24.96
CA THR A 779 -59.12 20.84 -23.49
C THR A 779 -59.73 19.57 -22.91
N THR A 780 -58.97 18.85 -22.10
CA THR A 780 -59.40 17.61 -21.48
C THR A 780 -60.60 17.79 -20.55
N SER A 781 -61.46 16.77 -20.51
CA SER A 781 -62.68 16.71 -19.70
C SER A 781 -62.41 16.73 -18.20
N SER A 782 -63.25 17.41 -17.40
CA SER A 782 -63.12 17.41 -15.93
C SER A 782 -63.75 16.20 -15.24
N TYR A 783 -64.43 15.33 -15.96
CA TYR A 783 -65.09 14.15 -15.37
C TYR A 783 -64.08 13.03 -15.10
N ASP A 784 -64.11 12.49 -13.89
CA ASP A 784 -63.22 11.42 -13.37
C ASP A 784 -63.21 10.13 -14.20
N LYS A 785 -64.35 9.74 -14.78
CA LYS A 785 -64.51 8.52 -15.61
C LYS A 785 -63.59 8.45 -16.85
N TYR A 786 -62.95 9.57 -17.21
CA TYR A 786 -62.07 9.66 -18.37
C TYR A 786 -60.57 9.54 -18.05
N TRP A 787 -60.21 9.39 -16.77
CA TRP A 787 -58.80 9.42 -16.30
C TRP A 787 -58.47 8.20 -15.46
N LEU A 788 -57.27 7.66 -15.65
CA LEU A 788 -56.64 6.79 -14.65
C LEU A 788 -56.21 7.66 -13.47
N LYS A 789 -56.84 7.48 -12.31
CA LYS A 789 -56.62 8.27 -11.10
C LYS A 789 -55.24 7.96 -10.52
N ARG A 790 -54.41 9.00 -10.43
CA ARG A 790 -53.10 8.96 -9.74
C ARG A 790 -53.28 9.28 -8.25
N GLY A 791 -52.36 8.81 -7.41
CA GLY A 791 -52.34 9.16 -5.99
C GLY A 791 -53.48 8.56 -5.16
N THR A 792 -53.95 7.37 -5.54
CA THR A 792 -54.92 6.60 -4.75
C THR A 792 -54.30 6.09 -3.43
N PRO A 793 -55.10 5.91 -2.37
CA PRO A 793 -54.60 5.28 -1.14
C PRO A 793 -54.06 3.88 -1.44
N GLN A 794 -52.98 3.49 -0.76
CA GLN A 794 -52.42 2.15 -0.88
C GLN A 794 -53.48 1.08 -0.54
N ASN A 795 -53.57 0.03 -1.35
CA ASN A 795 -54.63 -1.01 -1.29
C ASN A 795 -56.05 -0.51 -1.62
N SER A 796 -56.16 0.60 -2.33
CA SER A 796 -57.38 0.97 -3.04
C SER A 796 -57.84 -0.18 -3.95
N ASN A 797 -59.15 -0.29 -4.15
CA ASN A 797 -59.74 -1.23 -5.10
C ASN A 797 -60.48 -0.47 -6.22
N TYR A 798 -60.09 0.78 -6.49
CA TYR A 798 -60.76 1.58 -7.50
C TYR A 798 -60.43 1.04 -8.89
N ALA A 799 -61.47 0.79 -9.67
CA ALA A 799 -61.31 0.27 -11.03
C ALA A 799 -60.52 1.21 -11.95
N ASN A 800 -60.34 2.48 -11.61
CA ASN A 800 -59.63 3.46 -12.43
C ASN A 800 -58.29 3.93 -11.83
N GLU A 801 -57.70 3.22 -10.87
CA GLU A 801 -56.38 3.61 -10.34
C GLU A 801 -55.24 3.38 -11.33
N ALA A 802 -54.21 4.23 -11.24
CA ALA A 802 -53.06 4.24 -12.15
C ALA A 802 -51.85 3.48 -11.61
N ASP A 803 -51.77 3.28 -10.29
CA ASP A 803 -50.62 2.72 -9.60
C ASP A 803 -50.43 1.22 -9.85
N LEU A 804 -49.15 0.84 -9.83
CA LEU A 804 -48.70 -0.54 -9.77
C LEU A 804 -48.70 -1.03 -8.32
N ASP A 805 -48.77 -2.34 -8.16
CA ASP A 805 -48.75 -3.04 -6.87
C ASP A 805 -47.61 -4.07 -6.84
N VAL A 806 -47.00 -4.25 -5.67
CA VAL A 806 -46.10 -5.36 -5.35
C VAL A 806 -46.93 -6.58 -5.02
N LEU A 807 -46.96 -7.54 -5.95
CA LEU A 807 -47.79 -8.73 -5.91
C LEU A 807 -47.18 -9.88 -5.08
N ASP A 808 -45.86 -9.97 -5.07
CA ASP A 808 -45.11 -11.01 -4.38
C ASP A 808 -43.68 -10.54 -4.06
N GLU A 809 -43.08 -11.13 -3.03
CA GLU A 809 -41.71 -10.87 -2.60
C GLU A 809 -40.99 -12.19 -2.28
N ASP A 810 -39.89 -12.45 -3.00
CA ASP A 810 -39.01 -13.58 -2.74
C ASP A 810 -37.66 -13.10 -2.18
N LYS A 811 -37.18 -13.71 -1.10
CA LYS A 811 -35.99 -13.29 -0.34
C LYS A 811 -35.04 -14.45 -0.06
N ALA A 812 -33.73 -14.20 -0.17
CA ALA A 812 -32.70 -15.06 0.37
C ALA A 812 -31.53 -14.27 0.97
N VAL A 813 -30.92 -14.83 2.01
CA VAL A 813 -29.75 -14.27 2.68
C VAL A 813 -28.58 -15.24 2.51
N THR A 814 -27.40 -14.70 2.23
CA THR A 814 -26.13 -15.44 2.20
C THR A 814 -25.11 -14.66 2.99
N TYR A 815 -24.33 -15.36 3.82
CA TYR A 815 -23.26 -14.78 4.62
C TYR A 815 -21.92 -15.21 4.07
N TYR A 816 -20.98 -14.27 4.07
CA TYR A 816 -19.58 -14.53 3.79
C TYR A 816 -18.73 -14.17 4.99
N ARG A 817 -17.62 -14.88 5.14
CA ARG A 817 -16.59 -14.58 6.15
C ARG A 817 -15.23 -14.64 5.49
N VAL A 818 -14.43 -13.60 5.72
CA VAL A 818 -13.01 -13.54 5.35
C VAL A 818 -12.19 -13.56 6.62
N ARG A 819 -11.32 -14.54 6.80
CA ARG A 819 -10.49 -14.70 8.01
C ARG A 819 -9.07 -15.14 7.67
N ALA A 820 -8.10 -14.80 8.52
CA ALA A 820 -6.71 -15.23 8.40
C ALA A 820 -6.31 -16.15 9.55
N ASP A 821 -5.56 -17.22 9.26
CA ASP A 821 -4.98 -18.10 10.28
C ASP A 821 -3.53 -17.73 10.62
N VAL A 822 -2.99 -18.33 11.68
CA VAL A 822 -1.60 -18.10 12.15
C VAL A 822 -0.52 -18.64 11.20
N ASN A 823 -0.92 -19.34 10.14
CA ASN A 823 -0.02 -19.80 9.08
C ASN A 823 -0.01 -18.82 7.89
N GLY A 824 -0.77 -17.72 7.97
CA GLY A 824 -0.88 -16.69 6.93
C GLY A 824 -1.84 -17.05 5.80
N ASN A 825 -2.66 -18.10 5.94
CA ASN A 825 -3.69 -18.42 4.97
C ASN A 825 -4.93 -17.55 5.18
N VAL A 826 -5.50 -17.05 4.10
CA VAL A 826 -6.78 -16.33 4.12
C VAL A 826 -7.86 -17.24 3.55
N TYR A 827 -8.93 -17.43 4.32
CA TYR A 827 -10.08 -18.26 3.97
C TYR A 827 -11.27 -17.38 3.61
N ILE A 828 -11.90 -17.67 2.48
CA ILE A 828 -13.14 -17.06 2.05
C ILE A 828 -14.22 -18.13 2.18
N GLU A 829 -15.15 -17.93 3.11
CA GLU A 829 -16.15 -18.92 3.48
C GLU A 829 -17.56 -18.37 3.27
N LYS A 830 -18.51 -19.28 3.02
CA LYS A 830 -19.93 -18.99 2.78
C LYS A 830 -20.80 -19.76 3.74
N SER A 831 -21.92 -19.15 4.12
CA SER A 831 -23.00 -19.77 4.88
C SER A 831 -24.36 -19.28 4.40
N THR A 832 -25.39 -20.13 4.46
CA THR A 832 -26.79 -19.75 4.21
C THR A 832 -27.61 -19.58 5.49
N ASN A 833 -27.06 -19.99 6.65
CA ASN A 833 -27.71 -19.94 7.95
C ASN A 833 -26.91 -19.16 9.01
N GLY A 834 -25.72 -18.65 8.65
CA GLY A 834 -24.84 -17.89 9.54
C GLY A 834 -24.04 -18.73 10.54
N SER A 835 -24.18 -20.06 10.50
CA SER A 835 -23.62 -20.97 11.53
C SER A 835 -22.83 -22.14 10.93
N SER A 836 -23.22 -22.64 9.76
CA SER A 836 -22.49 -23.67 9.01
C SER A 836 -21.72 -23.04 7.85
N TRP A 837 -20.38 -23.20 7.83
CA TRP A 837 -19.49 -22.52 6.90
C TRP A 837 -18.82 -23.49 5.93
N THR A 838 -18.80 -23.13 4.65
CA THR A 838 -18.09 -23.86 3.58
C THR A 838 -17.05 -22.94 2.96
N THR A 839 -15.81 -23.42 2.81
CA THR A 839 -14.75 -22.69 2.10
C THR A 839 -15.06 -22.58 0.62
N LEU A 840 -15.18 -21.34 0.12
CA LEU A 840 -15.30 -21.04 -1.31
C LEU A 840 -13.94 -20.98 -1.99
N ASP A 841 -12.98 -20.36 -1.31
CA ASP A 841 -11.64 -20.13 -1.83
C ASP A 841 -10.63 -19.97 -0.67
N LYS A 842 -9.34 -20.13 -0.98
CA LYS A 842 -8.25 -20.01 -0.01
C LYS A 842 -7.04 -19.38 -0.69
N LEU A 843 -6.48 -18.35 -0.07
CA LEU A 843 -5.18 -17.78 -0.46
C LEU A 843 -4.12 -18.25 0.53
N SER A 844 -3.06 -18.89 0.05
CA SER A 844 -1.88 -19.24 0.85
C SER A 844 -1.08 -18.00 1.22
N LYS A 845 -0.22 -18.07 2.24
CA LYS A 845 0.56 -16.93 2.76
C LYS A 845 1.37 -16.12 1.73
N THR A 846 1.69 -16.69 0.56
CA THR A 846 2.41 -16.02 -0.54
C THR A 846 1.50 -15.45 -1.63
N GLU A 847 0.21 -15.79 -1.62
CA GLU A 847 -0.73 -15.42 -2.68
C GLU A 847 -1.51 -14.14 -2.35
N GLY A 848 -1.60 -13.27 -3.35
CA GLY A 848 -2.48 -12.11 -3.36
C GLY A 848 -3.86 -12.41 -3.95
N VAL A 849 -4.72 -11.39 -3.97
CA VAL A 849 -6.14 -11.51 -4.41
C VAL A 849 -6.29 -11.98 -5.86
N GLY A 850 -5.29 -11.71 -6.72
CA GLY A 850 -5.28 -12.20 -8.10
C GLY A 850 -5.32 -13.73 -8.24
N ALA A 851 -4.96 -14.47 -7.18
CA ALA A 851 -5.01 -15.93 -7.15
C ALA A 851 -6.40 -16.51 -6.83
N LEU A 852 -7.41 -15.67 -6.56
CA LEU A 852 -8.79 -16.15 -6.41
C LEU A 852 -9.22 -16.91 -7.68
N THR A 853 -9.82 -18.07 -7.49
CA THR A 853 -10.30 -18.94 -8.57
C THR A 853 -11.82 -19.03 -8.59
N ASN A 854 -12.46 -18.92 -7.43
CA ASN A 854 -13.90 -19.02 -7.28
C ASN A 854 -14.62 -17.74 -7.76
N ALA A 855 -15.54 -17.87 -8.72
CA ALA A 855 -16.27 -16.74 -9.28
C ALA A 855 -17.15 -15.99 -8.25
N GLU A 856 -17.68 -16.69 -7.25
CA GLU A 856 -18.48 -16.08 -6.18
C GLU A 856 -17.58 -15.26 -5.23
N ALA A 857 -16.38 -15.76 -4.91
CA ALA A 857 -15.39 -15.01 -4.12
C ALA A 857 -14.91 -13.75 -4.87
N LYS A 858 -14.65 -13.85 -6.18
CA LYS A 858 -14.36 -12.68 -7.03
C LYS A 858 -15.50 -11.68 -7.02
N GLY A 859 -16.73 -12.16 -7.18
CA GLY A 859 -17.92 -11.31 -7.17
C GLY A 859 -18.10 -10.56 -5.84
N LEU A 860 -17.84 -11.23 -4.70
CA LEU A 860 -17.82 -10.62 -3.37
C LEU A 860 -16.78 -9.50 -3.29
N ASP A 861 -15.55 -9.74 -3.75
CA ASP A 861 -14.47 -8.73 -3.69
C ASP A 861 -14.68 -7.58 -4.67
N GLU A 862 -15.21 -7.82 -5.86
CA GLU A 862 -15.55 -6.77 -6.82
C GLU A 862 -16.50 -5.73 -6.23
N ARG A 863 -17.45 -6.18 -5.41
CA ARG A 863 -18.54 -5.36 -4.87
C ARG A 863 -18.22 -4.72 -3.53
N THR A 864 -17.38 -5.34 -2.71
CA THR A 864 -17.08 -4.85 -1.35
C THR A 864 -15.61 -4.49 -1.14
N LYS A 865 -14.71 -5.00 -1.99
CA LYS A 865 -13.26 -5.00 -1.82
C LYS A 865 -12.80 -5.59 -0.48
N ILE A 866 -13.65 -6.37 0.19
CA ILE A 866 -13.35 -6.81 1.54
C ILE A 866 -12.20 -7.82 1.58
N ILE A 867 -12.07 -8.68 0.57
CA ILE A 867 -10.97 -9.65 0.50
C ILE A 867 -9.66 -8.90 0.21
N THR A 868 -9.69 -7.97 -0.74
CA THR A 868 -8.55 -7.10 -1.06
C THR A 868 -8.10 -6.30 0.14
N ASN A 869 -9.02 -5.61 0.81
CA ASN A 869 -8.69 -4.77 1.95
C ASN A 869 -8.22 -5.61 3.15
N PHE A 870 -8.79 -6.79 3.36
CA PHE A 870 -8.36 -7.71 4.41
C PHE A 870 -6.94 -8.24 4.17
N VAL A 871 -6.62 -8.63 2.93
CA VAL A 871 -5.27 -9.09 2.57
C VAL A 871 -4.24 -7.96 2.70
N LEU A 872 -4.56 -6.75 2.26
CA LEU A 872 -3.65 -5.59 2.33
C LEU A 872 -3.45 -5.05 3.75
N ALA A 873 -4.37 -5.32 4.68
CA ALA A 873 -4.28 -4.86 6.06
C ALA A 873 -3.40 -5.76 6.96
N LEU A 874 -2.96 -6.92 6.47
CA LEU A 874 -2.25 -7.93 7.26
C LEU A 874 -0.85 -8.21 6.70
N ASP A 875 0.13 -8.30 7.58
CA ASP A 875 1.44 -8.85 7.23
C ASP A 875 1.38 -10.38 7.13
N ARG A 876 1.80 -10.89 5.98
CA ARG A 876 1.83 -12.32 5.67
C ARG A 876 3.17 -12.71 5.07
N ASN A 877 3.68 -13.86 5.51
CA ASN A 877 4.96 -14.41 5.08
C ASN A 877 6.13 -13.42 5.23
N LYS A 878 6.20 -12.75 6.38
CA LYS A 878 7.26 -11.79 6.75
C LYS A 878 8.17 -12.35 7.85
N GLY A 879 9.19 -11.57 8.23
CA GLY A 879 10.22 -11.98 9.18
C GLY A 879 11.22 -12.96 8.58
N ASN A 880 12.31 -13.18 9.30
CA ASN A 880 13.32 -14.18 8.93
C ASN A 880 13.70 -15.00 10.17
N ASP A 881 13.06 -16.16 10.33
CA ASP A 881 13.44 -17.13 11.35
C ASP A 881 13.87 -18.45 10.70
N PRO A 882 15.17 -18.76 10.65
CA PRO A 882 15.70 -19.97 10.02
C PRO A 882 15.32 -21.25 10.77
N SER A 883 14.77 -21.16 11.99
CA SER A 883 14.27 -22.32 12.73
C SER A 883 12.91 -22.84 12.22
N VAL A 884 12.30 -22.15 11.25
CA VAL A 884 11.03 -22.55 10.64
C VAL A 884 11.26 -23.43 9.41
N SER A 885 10.77 -24.67 9.47
CA SER A 885 11.01 -25.73 8.48
C SER A 885 10.44 -25.50 7.07
N ASN A 886 9.58 -24.49 6.86
CA ASN A 886 8.88 -24.23 5.59
C ASN A 886 9.12 -22.80 5.06
N GLY A 887 10.34 -22.31 5.20
CA GLY A 887 10.80 -20.99 4.76
C GLY A 887 10.87 -19.96 5.89
N PRO A 888 11.75 -18.95 5.77
CA PRO A 888 12.08 -18.02 6.85
C PRO A 888 10.91 -17.12 7.30
N GLY A 889 9.90 -16.93 6.43
CA GLY A 889 8.73 -16.11 6.70
C GLY A 889 7.78 -16.74 7.74
N TRP A 890 8.03 -16.44 9.01
CA TRP A 890 7.27 -16.94 10.16
C TRP A 890 6.15 -16.01 10.61
N TYR A 891 6.33 -14.69 10.40
CA TYR A 891 5.42 -13.67 10.89
C TYR A 891 4.19 -13.60 9.99
N ASN A 892 3.05 -13.99 10.55
CA ASN A 892 1.78 -14.06 9.87
C ASN A 892 0.68 -13.56 10.81
N GLU A 893 0.08 -12.44 10.43
CA GLU A 893 -1.01 -11.81 11.16
C GLU A 893 -2.34 -12.50 10.88
N ALA A 894 -3.01 -12.88 11.96
CA ALA A 894 -4.28 -13.59 11.95
C ALA A 894 -5.40 -12.73 12.53
N TRP A 895 -6.61 -12.95 12.01
CA TRP A 895 -7.85 -12.35 12.51
C TRP A 895 -9.04 -13.25 12.16
N ASP A 896 -9.94 -13.46 13.12
CA ASP A 896 -11.02 -14.46 13.04
C ASP A 896 -12.13 -14.10 12.06
N GLY A 897 -12.21 -12.83 11.67
CA GLY A 897 -12.74 -12.47 10.36
C GLY A 897 -13.58 -11.21 10.32
N ILE A 898 -13.85 -10.82 9.08
CA ILE A 898 -14.82 -9.78 8.71
C ILE A 898 -15.90 -10.45 7.86
N TYR A 899 -17.15 -10.05 8.07
CA TYR A 899 -18.31 -10.71 7.50
C TYR A 899 -19.01 -9.80 6.50
N VAL A 900 -19.70 -10.42 5.55
CA VAL A 900 -20.58 -9.73 4.61
C VAL A 900 -21.91 -10.43 4.55
N MET A 901 -23.00 -9.69 4.77
CA MET A 901 -24.35 -10.16 4.52
C MET A 901 -24.76 -9.74 3.10
N ARG A 902 -25.04 -10.73 2.25
CA ARG A 902 -25.68 -10.53 0.95
C ARG A 902 -27.15 -10.88 1.05
N VAL A 903 -28.03 -9.95 0.71
CA VAL A 903 -29.48 -10.21 0.64
C VAL A 903 -29.94 -10.06 -0.79
N ASP A 904 -30.52 -11.12 -1.33
CA ASP A 904 -31.19 -11.14 -2.63
C ASP A 904 -32.70 -11.00 -2.40
N ARG A 905 -33.33 -9.98 -2.98
CA ARG A 905 -34.80 -9.85 -3.02
C ARG A 905 -35.30 -9.65 -4.45
N VAL A 906 -36.43 -10.26 -4.77
CA VAL A 906 -37.12 -10.07 -6.05
C VAL A 906 -38.59 -9.78 -5.78
N PHE A 907 -39.03 -8.60 -6.22
CA PHE A 907 -40.43 -8.19 -6.18
C PHE A 907 -41.10 -8.50 -7.52
N THR A 908 -42.28 -9.11 -7.48
CA THR A 908 -43.15 -9.21 -8.66
C THR A 908 -44.09 -8.02 -8.68
N ILE A 909 -44.07 -7.23 -9.73
CA ILE A 909 -44.83 -5.97 -9.85
C ILE A 909 -45.89 -6.11 -10.94
N GLY A 910 -47.07 -5.53 -10.72
CA GLY A 910 -48.14 -5.47 -11.73
C GLY A 910 -49.41 -4.82 -11.17
N PHE A 911 -50.55 -4.97 -11.83
CA PHE A 911 -51.83 -4.55 -11.24
C PHE A 911 -52.35 -5.62 -10.27
N GLY A 912 -52.56 -5.22 -9.02
CA GLY A 912 -53.06 -6.01 -7.91
C GLY A 912 -54.59 -6.08 -7.90
N SER A 913 -55.24 -5.52 -6.89
CA SER A 913 -56.70 -5.55 -6.78
C SER A 913 -57.28 -4.18 -7.09
N PRO A 914 -58.09 -3.99 -8.15
CA PRO A 914 -58.48 -4.97 -9.18
C PRO A 914 -57.43 -5.17 -10.28
N LYS A 915 -57.19 -6.41 -10.72
CA LYS A 915 -56.17 -6.77 -11.75
C LYS A 915 -56.39 -6.13 -13.13
N VAL A 916 -57.54 -5.50 -13.32
CA VAL A 916 -57.99 -4.85 -14.55
C VAL A 916 -58.44 -3.46 -14.17
N ARG A 917 -57.77 -2.44 -14.73
CA ARG A 917 -58.15 -1.03 -14.60
C ARG A 917 -59.00 -0.64 -15.80
N SER A 918 -60.09 0.09 -15.63
CA SER A 918 -61.04 0.44 -16.70
C SER A 918 -61.48 1.90 -16.63
N VAL A 919 -61.41 2.60 -17.77
CA VAL A 919 -61.88 3.99 -17.93
C VAL A 919 -62.42 4.20 -19.35
N ALA A 920 -63.14 5.30 -19.57
CA ALA A 920 -63.48 5.75 -20.92
C ALA A 920 -62.35 6.60 -21.50
N LEU A 921 -62.01 6.44 -22.78
CA LEU A 921 -61.12 7.36 -23.48
C LEU A 921 -61.78 8.74 -23.53
N ASP A 922 -61.09 9.80 -23.13
CA ASP A 922 -61.67 11.14 -23.14
C ASP A 922 -62.08 11.56 -24.58
N PRO A 923 -63.37 11.89 -24.84
CA PRO A 923 -63.81 12.47 -26.10
C PRO A 923 -63.05 13.71 -26.55
N LYS A 924 -62.36 14.41 -25.64
CA LYS A 924 -61.55 15.59 -25.95
C LYS A 924 -60.13 15.25 -26.44
N LEU A 925 -59.74 13.97 -26.44
CA LEU A 925 -58.48 13.50 -27.04
C LEU A 925 -58.61 13.15 -28.53
N THR A 926 -59.75 13.44 -29.17
CA THR A 926 -59.93 13.27 -30.61
C THR A 926 -59.41 14.47 -31.39
N PRO A 927 -58.73 14.31 -32.55
CA PRO A 927 -58.42 15.44 -33.41
C PRO A 927 -59.67 16.22 -33.83
N PRO A 928 -59.56 17.53 -34.11
CA PRO A 928 -60.69 18.34 -34.57
C PRO A 928 -61.25 17.85 -35.91
N SER A 929 -62.59 17.87 -36.05
CA SER A 929 -63.31 17.57 -37.29
C SER A 929 -63.93 18.84 -37.87
N ALA A 930 -63.76 19.07 -39.18
CA ALA A 930 -64.32 20.23 -39.86
C ALA A 930 -65.78 20.03 -40.33
N SER A 931 -66.20 18.77 -40.54
CA SER A 931 -67.56 18.39 -40.94
C SER A 931 -67.81 16.89 -40.71
N MET A 932 -69.05 16.41 -40.88
CA MET A 932 -69.35 14.96 -40.81
C MET A 932 -68.63 14.12 -41.87
N GLY A 933 -68.29 14.68 -43.04
CA GLY A 933 -67.52 13.96 -44.07
C GLY A 933 -66.04 13.75 -43.70
N ASP A 934 -65.56 14.52 -42.72
CA ASP A 934 -64.17 14.52 -42.24
C ASP A 934 -63.92 13.41 -41.20
N ILE A 935 -64.93 12.65 -40.77
CA ILE A 935 -64.77 11.60 -39.76
C ILE A 935 -63.84 10.49 -40.29
N PHE A 936 -62.94 10.00 -39.44
CA PHE A 936 -61.94 8.96 -39.73
C PHE A 936 -60.90 9.37 -40.80
N THR A 937 -60.60 10.66 -40.95
CA THR A 937 -59.52 11.17 -41.82
C THR A 937 -58.27 11.60 -41.04
N ARG A 938 -58.41 11.90 -39.74
CA ARG A 938 -57.32 12.37 -38.86
C ARG A 938 -57.21 11.49 -37.63
N TYR A 939 -55.98 11.30 -37.17
CA TYR A 939 -55.66 10.39 -36.07
C TYR A 939 -54.55 10.95 -35.20
N TYR A 940 -54.67 10.76 -33.89
CA TYR A 940 -53.55 10.82 -32.96
C TYR A 940 -53.05 9.42 -32.64
N LEU A 941 -51.76 9.29 -32.34
CA LEU A 941 -51.15 8.06 -31.83
C LEU A 941 -51.16 8.10 -30.31
N SER A 942 -51.54 7.01 -29.65
CA SER A 942 -51.49 6.91 -28.19
C SER A 942 -50.90 5.59 -27.72
N GLN A 943 -50.22 5.66 -26.59
CA GLN A 943 -49.64 4.54 -25.86
C GLN A 943 -49.61 4.85 -24.37
N PHE A 944 -49.54 3.79 -23.56
CA PHE A 944 -49.31 3.87 -22.13
C PHE A 944 -47.91 3.37 -21.80
N LYS A 945 -47.26 4.00 -20.83
CA LYS A 945 -46.05 3.48 -20.18
C LYS A 945 -46.07 3.79 -18.67
N VAL A 946 -45.14 3.21 -17.92
CA VAL A 946 -44.95 3.57 -16.51
C VAL A 946 -44.29 4.94 -16.42
N ASN A 947 -44.58 5.70 -15.37
CA ASN A 947 -43.93 6.98 -15.13
C ASN A 947 -42.44 6.81 -14.81
N GLU A 948 -41.65 7.84 -15.06
CA GLU A 948 -40.20 7.83 -14.81
C GLU A 948 -39.83 7.92 -13.32
N LYS A 949 -40.80 8.26 -12.46
CA LYS A 949 -40.70 8.25 -10.99
C LYS A 949 -42.07 8.18 -10.33
N SER A 950 -42.08 7.70 -9.08
CA SER A 950 -43.27 7.69 -8.23
C SER A 950 -43.71 9.10 -7.84
N TYR A 951 -45.03 9.31 -7.70
CA TYR A 951 -45.60 10.60 -7.34
C TYR A 951 -45.21 11.05 -5.92
N ILE A 952 -44.99 10.12 -4.98
CA ILE A 952 -44.50 10.45 -3.62
C ILE A 952 -42.99 10.79 -3.61
N ARG A 953 -42.29 10.59 -4.72
CA ARG A 953 -40.86 10.87 -4.91
C ARG A 953 -40.61 11.99 -5.92
N ALA A 954 -41.53 12.94 -6.06
CA ALA A 954 -41.44 14.02 -7.04
C ALA A 954 -40.12 14.83 -7.00
N ASN A 955 -39.53 15.02 -5.81
CA ASN A 955 -38.28 15.76 -5.61
C ASN A 955 -37.00 14.92 -5.85
N LYS A 956 -37.13 13.66 -6.22
CA LYS A 956 -36.02 12.76 -6.52
C LYS A 956 -35.77 12.66 -8.04
N PRO A 957 -34.56 12.25 -8.45
CA PRO A 957 -34.26 11.99 -9.86
C PRO A 957 -35.12 10.86 -10.45
N ASN A 958 -35.22 10.84 -11.77
CA ASN A 958 -35.89 9.77 -12.51
C ASN A 958 -35.23 8.42 -12.21
N GLY A 959 -36.04 7.37 -12.10
CA GLY A 959 -35.60 6.02 -11.73
C GLY A 959 -35.32 5.83 -10.24
N TYR A 960 -35.44 6.84 -9.38
CA TYR A 960 -35.23 6.68 -7.94
C TYR A 960 -36.15 5.60 -7.35
N VAL A 961 -35.57 4.66 -6.60
CA VAL A 961 -36.32 3.60 -5.89
C VAL A 961 -36.13 3.63 -4.37
N GLY A 962 -35.05 4.24 -3.88
CA GLY A 962 -34.76 4.33 -2.45
C GLY A 962 -33.37 4.89 -2.18
N THR A 963 -33.10 5.23 -0.92
CA THR A 963 -31.76 5.60 -0.47
C THR A 963 -31.18 4.45 0.36
N PHE A 964 -30.03 3.92 -0.04
CA PHE A 964 -29.31 2.87 0.70
C PHE A 964 -28.06 3.47 1.33
N ASN A 965 -27.98 3.44 2.67
CA ASN A 965 -26.85 3.97 3.44
C ASN A 965 -26.39 5.37 3.00
N GLY A 966 -27.34 6.27 2.75
CA GLY A 966 -27.10 7.67 2.36
C GLY A 966 -26.94 7.92 0.86
N ARG A 967 -26.91 6.87 0.03
CA ARG A 967 -26.81 6.99 -1.43
C ARG A 967 -28.15 6.71 -2.11
N ASP A 968 -28.59 7.64 -2.95
CA ASP A 968 -29.78 7.45 -3.80
C ASP A 968 -29.52 6.37 -4.86
N VAL A 969 -30.45 5.42 -4.96
CA VAL A 969 -30.36 4.26 -5.86
C VAL A 969 -31.33 4.42 -7.00
N ILE A 970 -30.83 4.29 -8.23
CA ILE A 970 -31.58 4.53 -9.47
C ILE A 970 -31.80 3.20 -10.21
N LEU A 971 -33.05 2.85 -10.47
CA LEU A 971 -33.47 1.75 -11.31
C LEU A 971 -33.47 2.19 -12.78
N PRO A 972 -32.57 1.66 -13.63
CA PRO A 972 -32.46 2.11 -15.02
C PRO A 972 -33.71 1.79 -15.83
N ASN A 973 -34.14 2.73 -16.69
CA ASN A 973 -35.26 2.55 -17.62
C ASN A 973 -36.56 2.07 -16.93
N MET A 974 -36.82 2.55 -15.72
CA MET A 974 -37.97 2.16 -14.91
C MET A 974 -39.33 2.39 -15.64
N ASP A 975 -39.41 3.42 -16.48
CA ASP A 975 -40.58 3.77 -17.28
C ASP A 975 -40.94 2.72 -18.35
N TYR A 976 -40.00 1.86 -18.72
CA TYR A 976 -40.19 0.78 -19.71
C TYR A 976 -40.58 -0.57 -19.09
N MET A 977 -40.77 -0.64 -17.77
CA MET A 977 -41.22 -1.87 -17.10
C MET A 977 -42.56 -2.38 -17.65
N PHE A 978 -43.47 -1.45 -17.93
CA PHE A 978 -44.74 -1.74 -18.60
C PHE A 978 -45.00 -0.75 -19.72
N VAL A 979 -45.19 -1.26 -20.93
CA VAL A 979 -45.56 -0.47 -22.11
C VAL A 979 -46.71 -1.14 -22.85
N SER A 980 -47.67 -0.34 -23.30
CA SER A 980 -48.76 -0.82 -24.14
C SER A 980 -48.39 -0.83 -25.61
N ARG A 981 -49.11 -1.66 -26.37
CA ARG A 981 -49.16 -1.49 -27.83
C ARG A 981 -49.67 -0.09 -28.21
N LYS A 982 -49.30 0.32 -29.41
CA LYS A 982 -49.85 1.52 -30.07
C LYS A 982 -51.33 1.35 -30.37
N PHE A 983 -52.09 2.42 -30.21
CA PHE A 983 -53.43 2.54 -30.75
C PHE A 983 -53.67 3.97 -31.26
N TYR A 984 -54.69 4.14 -32.08
CA TYR A 984 -54.98 5.40 -32.76
C TYR A 984 -56.30 5.99 -32.29
N ILE A 985 -56.33 7.29 -32.04
CA ILE A 985 -57.52 8.03 -31.64
C ILE A 985 -58.00 8.82 -32.86
N PRO A 986 -59.14 8.45 -33.48
CA PRO A 986 -59.67 9.13 -34.66
C PRO A 986 -60.34 10.43 -34.27
N ASN A 987 -60.61 11.30 -35.26
CA ASN A 987 -61.47 12.46 -35.11
C ASN A 987 -62.97 12.09 -35.09
N ALA A 988 -63.32 11.14 -34.19
CA ALA A 988 -64.64 10.56 -34.04
C ALA A 988 -64.86 10.09 -32.59
N ASN A 989 -66.11 10.11 -32.14
CA ASN A 989 -66.55 9.56 -30.86
C ASN A 989 -67.35 8.26 -31.06
N VAL A 990 -67.61 7.53 -29.98
CA VAL A 990 -68.44 6.29 -30.00
C VAL A 990 -69.83 6.50 -30.58
N MET A 991 -70.40 7.70 -30.48
CA MET A 991 -71.70 8.02 -31.06
C MET A 991 -71.67 8.10 -32.60
N ASP A 992 -70.49 8.37 -33.17
CA ASP A 992 -70.28 8.52 -34.61
C ASP A 992 -70.04 7.17 -35.31
N GLN A 993 -69.88 6.08 -34.54
CA GLN A 993 -69.70 4.71 -35.07
C GLN A 993 -71.00 4.06 -35.60
N LYS A 994 -72.17 4.68 -35.38
CA LYS A 994 -73.49 4.08 -35.67
C LYS A 994 -73.97 4.18 -37.12
N TYR A 995 -73.10 4.52 -38.07
CA TYR A 995 -73.44 4.63 -39.49
C TYR A 995 -72.52 3.82 -40.39
#